data_AF-A0A7V2MD21-F1
#
_entry.id   AF-A0A7V2MD21-F1
#
_cell.length_a   1.000
_cell.length_b   1.000
_cell.length_c   1.000
_cell.angle_alpha   90.00
_cell.angle_beta   90.00
_cell.angle_gamma   90.00
#
_symmetry.space_group_name_H-M   'P 1'
#
loop_
_entity.id
_entity.type
_entity.pdbx_description
1 polymer ?
#
loop_
_entity_poly.entity_id
_entity_poly.type
_entity_poly.pdbx_seq_one_letter_code
_entity_poly.pdbx_strand_id
1 'polypeptide(L)'
;MDHWERVFTNWNRANGTSTLQVSISISGSGFGGAAAPDATAPGDGKPITGSVTLGAGNVDADPNNSNGWYFDPNPNDHGEFNGTINNAFALTGSGLGPDLYSVVVAELAHVLGLISDRDNAGGSYDGYLLESSGFVTNTNIADTAEGNGNGKFWVFDGPTIDHLMTSFNSGDPTANSWGNIVHTSGPGPAGGLSFAGKTWYGSDDAGNAFYSTNERTLPSFVAAHVLADAYGYSMVEPQTFGTAYALLNESNGQLLVRGGLLASEDVITINFDGNDYTVSVDVGIDPPGTGPFSGTQNLPAWVSSFSAAEVSSIVIEAGGGDDDVFVNGTDAAVTVNAGSGDDFISVGGGDIDTNLDANVSVVAGDGTDTLWLDDTADGAGGDNYYITVSRVEKNNDLRRVYYEQFEVFTLLGSNQPSEYEVAFLPAGLSAASIAAGSGNDAFTVGSGDIDTHLDSNVTLTGGGGTDTLIFDDTTDGPNSDIYELTSSRLTKAPLGSNRFVQFSGMNSIRIDGSEQASDWNILSVPSSAPVTLNGGSGTENFTFELTSNLANSVVVNAGPGNDSLVLGGAGDDLDRALANTVDWRGQGGDDHVSLDDSGDASTAAGYVLTGSSLTKSTSTGSLTMAGTETIHLVANAGSNTITVEFGNLTQGQRVTVGGGQGDDTITSLSPGTVSLLEADVTLTGGAGTDTIRLDDSLGSVATGYELTDSTFQSVVVAFTGVINYTAENFELTAGAQSTNIRIQSTTATTDYTLNAGDGNDTFTFGGPGRDVSGLLGEVFVHGQGGSDRLQYNDDNYAVGSTYVVSTNSFGRSGVANVDPTSVEEIVLNTSTGADLINVSDTFSSAVTTVNGGLGNDTFRVATGLWDTGIQGAVTVNGGNGFDEIQIDDSNDPGADGYAVTATQATKNSAFAAPIDYNTVEQFVLEGNNSANTININGTFLGTILIYGNDGNDTINLVDHAAGANVIIDGGPQRDNVSVNADNVGVATGQFSVDQDLNQLAIGSGGTARLNTGGLLLDVQGAVSQGTLDLTDGGYIDRGGTSIQNAYVTQLTSGYNGGAWNGAAPAILSSTAAGSALSDGLGYAGAGQIGVVTFMGVSVAANDLLVRYTLNGDTNLDRAVNIGDFANLAANFNTAANWFRGDFNYDASTNIADFSLLAANFNQVLTGTPATSPTGSSARKSPFSHRRLIEEVQWLDRPGTGG
;
A
#
# COMPACT_ATOMS: atom_id res chain seq x y z
N MET A 1 41.19 65.01 -48.08
CA MET A 1 40.81 66.40 -47.67
C MET A 1 39.47 66.36 -46.96
N ASP A 2 38.49 65.70 -47.56
CA ASP A 2 37.11 65.58 -47.06
C ASP A 2 37.00 65.05 -45.61
N HIS A 3 37.91 64.17 -45.16
CA HIS A 3 37.89 63.67 -43.78
C HIS A 3 38.20 64.76 -42.72
N TRP A 4 39.17 65.65 -42.96
CA TRP A 4 39.42 66.78 -42.04
C TRP A 4 38.27 67.81 -42.07
N GLU A 5 37.55 67.92 -43.20
CA GLU A 5 36.36 68.78 -43.32
C GLU A 5 35.16 68.24 -42.54
N ARG A 6 35.02 66.90 -42.44
CA ARG A 6 34.03 66.25 -41.57
C ARG A 6 34.29 66.53 -40.08
N VAL A 7 35.57 66.57 -39.68
CA VAL A 7 35.99 66.85 -38.30
C VAL A 7 35.82 68.33 -37.95
N PHE A 8 36.43 69.26 -38.70
CA PHE A 8 36.34 70.70 -38.37
C PHE A 8 35.20 71.39 -39.12
N THR A 9 34.08 71.55 -38.42
CA THR A 9 32.87 72.18 -38.97
C THR A 9 32.93 73.71 -39.02
N ASN A 10 33.79 74.34 -38.21
CA ASN A 10 34.01 75.78 -38.25
C ASN A 10 35.38 76.20 -37.69
N TRP A 11 36.10 77.05 -38.40
CA TRP A 11 37.38 77.63 -37.93
C TRP A 11 37.22 78.73 -36.88
N ASN A 12 35.99 79.22 -36.64
CA ASN A 12 35.67 80.31 -35.71
C ASN A 12 36.53 81.57 -35.90
N ARG A 13 36.72 81.99 -37.17
CA ARG A 13 37.55 83.16 -37.51
C ARG A 13 36.86 84.47 -37.14
N ALA A 14 37.66 85.46 -36.74
CA ALA A 14 37.14 86.78 -36.35
C ALA A 14 36.45 87.53 -37.51
N ASN A 15 36.79 87.18 -38.76
CA ASN A 15 36.20 87.75 -39.98
C ASN A 15 35.00 86.96 -40.55
N GLY A 16 34.58 85.87 -39.88
CA GLY A 16 33.45 85.02 -40.30
C GLY A 16 33.72 84.12 -41.51
N THR A 17 34.95 84.03 -42.00
CA THR A 17 35.30 83.10 -43.11
C THR A 17 35.41 81.66 -42.64
N SER A 18 34.88 80.73 -43.44
CA SER A 18 34.90 79.28 -43.17
C SER A 18 35.81 78.50 -44.15
N THR A 19 36.56 79.18 -45.02
CA THR A 19 37.38 78.52 -46.07
C THR A 19 38.86 78.46 -45.68
N LEU A 20 39.48 77.31 -45.97
CA LEU A 20 40.92 77.08 -45.97
C LEU A 20 41.33 76.73 -47.41
N GLN A 21 42.32 77.44 -47.97
CA GLN A 21 42.83 77.18 -49.31
C GLN A 21 44.15 76.42 -49.24
N VAL A 22 44.20 75.22 -49.82
CA VAL A 22 45.40 74.37 -49.80
C VAL A 22 45.90 74.15 -51.22
N SER A 23 47.17 74.46 -51.47
CA SER A 23 47.84 74.14 -52.74
C SER A 23 48.62 72.83 -52.60
N ILE A 24 48.24 71.79 -53.33
CA ILE A 24 48.97 70.51 -53.34
C ILE A 24 49.87 70.44 -54.58
N SER A 25 51.13 70.05 -54.39
CA SER A 25 52.06 69.76 -55.47
C SER A 25 52.81 68.45 -55.22
N ILE A 26 53.25 67.77 -56.29
CA ILE A 26 54.09 66.58 -56.20
C ILE A 26 55.47 66.94 -56.77
N SER A 27 56.53 66.72 -56.00
CA SER A 27 57.91 66.94 -56.45
C SER A 27 58.93 66.13 -55.65
N GLY A 28 60.14 65.91 -56.18
CA GLY A 28 61.18 65.14 -55.49
C GLY A 28 61.06 63.61 -55.66
N SER A 29 61.68 62.84 -54.77
CA SER A 29 61.71 61.37 -54.74
C SER A 29 61.44 60.84 -53.32
N GLY A 30 60.88 59.64 -53.19
CA GLY A 30 60.55 59.02 -51.88
C GLY A 30 59.09 59.18 -51.46
N PHE A 31 58.75 58.63 -50.29
CA PHE A 31 57.37 58.43 -49.79
C PHE A 31 56.99 59.36 -48.62
N GLY A 32 57.50 60.58 -48.59
CA GLY A 32 57.19 61.57 -47.55
C GLY A 32 56.48 62.81 -48.08
N GLY A 33 56.06 63.68 -47.17
CA GLY A 33 55.50 64.99 -47.49
C GLY A 33 56.23 66.13 -46.77
N ALA A 34 55.88 67.34 -47.13
CA ALA A 34 56.18 68.53 -46.37
C ALA A 34 55.06 69.55 -46.58
N ALA A 35 54.53 70.06 -45.47
CA ALA A 35 53.46 71.03 -45.50
C ALA A 35 53.59 72.06 -44.39
N ALA A 36 52.99 73.21 -44.66
CA ALA A 36 52.92 74.31 -43.73
C ALA A 36 51.75 75.23 -44.11
N PRO A 37 51.19 75.97 -43.15
CA PRO A 37 50.38 77.14 -43.45
C PRO A 37 51.29 78.23 -44.05
N ASP A 38 50.69 79.29 -44.58
CA ASP A 38 51.47 80.40 -45.14
C ASP A 38 52.44 81.00 -44.12
N ALA A 39 53.56 81.53 -44.63
CA ALA A 39 54.68 82.10 -43.89
C ALA A 39 54.35 83.34 -43.01
N THR A 40 53.09 83.75 -42.93
CA THR A 40 52.65 84.89 -42.13
C THR A 40 51.28 84.59 -41.57
N ALA A 41 51.18 84.46 -40.25
CA ALA A 41 49.91 84.24 -39.58
C ALA A 41 48.95 85.43 -39.80
N PRO A 42 47.66 85.17 -40.08
CA PRO A 42 46.65 86.23 -40.10
C PRO A 42 46.45 86.85 -38.71
N GLY A 43 45.75 87.97 -38.65
CA GLY A 43 45.58 88.74 -37.41
C GLY A 43 44.81 88.01 -36.29
N ASP A 44 44.09 86.94 -36.59
CA ASP A 44 43.45 86.06 -35.60
C ASP A 44 44.28 84.80 -35.27
N GLY A 45 45.48 84.65 -35.86
CA GLY A 45 46.42 83.57 -35.60
C GLY A 45 46.02 82.21 -36.16
N LYS A 46 44.96 82.13 -37.00
CA LYS A 46 44.42 80.88 -37.55
C LYS A 46 44.80 80.73 -39.04
N PRO A 47 45.31 79.58 -39.50
CA PRO A 47 45.63 79.34 -40.92
C PRO A 47 44.46 79.63 -41.86
N ILE A 48 44.71 80.32 -42.99
CA ILE A 48 43.72 80.63 -44.07
C ILE A 48 44.14 80.01 -45.41
N THR A 49 45.45 79.89 -45.61
CA THR A 49 46.11 79.37 -46.81
C THR A 49 47.29 78.52 -46.39
N GLY A 50 47.62 77.51 -47.18
CA GLY A 50 48.82 76.71 -46.98
C GLY A 50 49.15 75.86 -48.20
N SER A 51 50.26 75.13 -48.12
CA SER A 51 50.72 74.26 -49.20
C SER A 51 51.18 72.91 -48.68
N VAL A 52 50.88 71.87 -49.44
CA VAL A 52 51.37 70.50 -49.24
C VAL A 52 52.24 70.13 -50.44
N THR A 53 53.44 69.62 -50.19
CA THR A 53 54.33 69.06 -51.21
C THR A 53 54.57 67.59 -50.91
N LEU A 54 54.13 66.70 -51.80
CA LEU A 54 54.29 65.25 -51.65
C LEU A 54 55.46 64.75 -52.50
N GLY A 55 56.17 63.74 -52.02
CA GLY A 55 57.18 63.00 -52.79
C GLY A 55 56.55 62.26 -53.98
N ALA A 56 57.29 62.16 -55.09
CA ALA A 56 56.79 61.47 -56.29
C ALA A 56 56.77 59.93 -56.18
N GLY A 57 57.21 59.35 -55.06
CA GLY A 57 57.42 57.90 -54.92
C GLY A 57 58.68 57.40 -55.66
N ASN A 58 58.86 56.09 -55.72
CA ASN A 58 59.87 55.42 -56.55
C ASN A 58 59.26 54.96 -57.89
N VAL A 59 60.07 54.89 -58.95
CA VAL A 59 59.61 54.53 -60.31
C VAL A 59 59.61 53.01 -60.47
N ASP A 60 58.47 52.34 -60.31
CA ASP A 60 58.28 50.90 -60.56
C ASP A 60 56.99 50.64 -61.37
N ALA A 61 56.89 49.46 -62.01
CA ALA A 61 55.83 49.08 -62.94
C ALA A 61 54.53 48.58 -62.26
N ASP A 62 54.56 48.33 -60.95
CA ASP A 62 53.42 47.90 -60.16
C ASP A 62 53.19 48.88 -59.00
N PRO A 63 52.13 49.71 -59.04
CA PRO A 63 51.87 50.72 -58.02
C PRO A 63 51.43 50.13 -56.66
N ASN A 64 51.12 48.84 -56.57
CA ASN A 64 50.46 48.24 -55.40
C ASN A 64 51.37 47.34 -54.54
N ASN A 65 52.70 47.40 -54.71
CA ASN A 65 53.66 46.66 -53.89
C ASN A 65 54.51 47.60 -53.00
N SER A 66 55.45 47.06 -52.22
CA SER A 66 56.32 47.80 -51.30
C SER A 66 57.20 48.90 -51.93
N ASN A 67 57.18 49.07 -53.26
CA ASN A 67 58.02 50.01 -54.01
C ASN A 67 57.24 51.15 -54.70
N GLY A 68 55.92 51.28 -54.54
CA GLY A 68 55.08 52.35 -55.08
C GLY A 68 54.14 52.97 -54.04
N TRP A 69 53.59 54.17 -54.30
CA TRP A 69 52.52 54.73 -53.47
C TRP A 69 51.30 53.82 -53.55
N TYR A 70 50.78 53.38 -52.42
CA TYR A 70 49.47 52.74 -52.40
C TYR A 70 48.39 53.80 -52.66
N PHE A 71 47.70 53.65 -53.79
CA PHE A 71 46.55 54.46 -54.15
C PHE A 71 45.29 53.70 -53.77
N ASP A 72 44.72 54.10 -52.66
CA ASP A 72 43.45 53.61 -52.18
C ASP A 72 42.34 53.84 -53.23
N PRO A 73 41.76 52.79 -53.83
CA PRO A 73 40.68 52.91 -54.79
C PRO A 73 39.39 53.42 -54.17
N ASN A 74 39.18 53.20 -52.87
CA ASN A 74 38.04 53.71 -52.12
C ASN A 74 38.48 54.31 -50.77
N PRO A 75 39.00 55.56 -50.78
CA PRO A 75 39.64 56.17 -49.61
C PRO A 75 38.74 56.41 -48.40
N ASN A 76 37.43 56.13 -48.50
CA ASN A 76 36.46 56.30 -47.43
C ASN A 76 36.14 55.00 -46.68
N ASP A 77 36.45 53.81 -47.24
CA ASP A 77 35.99 52.53 -46.67
C ASP A 77 37.06 51.75 -45.89
N HIS A 78 38.34 52.08 -46.11
CA HIS A 78 39.51 51.55 -45.40
C HIS A 78 39.59 50.02 -45.29
N GLY A 79 38.82 49.28 -46.10
CA GLY A 79 38.63 47.83 -45.94
C GLY A 79 39.90 47.01 -46.18
N GLU A 80 40.89 47.58 -46.89
CA GLU A 80 42.19 46.96 -47.15
C GLU A 80 43.14 46.98 -45.94
N PHE A 81 42.79 47.72 -44.87
CA PHE A 81 43.58 47.87 -43.65
C PHE A 81 43.01 47.04 -42.49
N ASN A 82 42.83 45.75 -42.69
CA ASN A 82 42.30 44.84 -41.69
C ASN A 82 43.36 44.14 -40.80
N GLY A 83 44.58 44.67 -40.76
CA GLY A 83 45.69 44.17 -39.93
C GLY A 83 45.64 44.67 -38.49
N THR A 84 46.81 44.77 -37.85
CA THR A 84 46.98 45.23 -36.46
C THR A 84 46.37 46.61 -36.26
N ILE A 85 45.56 46.76 -35.21
CA ILE A 85 45.04 48.04 -34.73
C ILE A 85 46.06 48.64 -33.76
N ASN A 86 46.73 49.72 -34.15
CA ASN A 86 47.63 50.43 -33.24
C ASN A 86 46.83 51.27 -32.23
N ASN A 87 45.73 51.87 -32.69
CA ASN A 87 44.69 52.52 -31.88
C ASN A 87 43.45 52.85 -32.74
N ALA A 88 42.44 53.54 -32.17
CA ALA A 88 41.21 53.94 -32.87
C ALA A 88 41.40 54.68 -34.20
N PHE A 89 42.56 55.30 -34.45
CA PHE A 89 42.81 56.09 -35.65
C PHE A 89 44.05 55.64 -36.43
N ALA A 90 44.68 54.54 -36.04
CA ALA A 90 45.88 54.00 -36.68
C ALA A 90 45.81 52.47 -36.78
N LEU A 91 45.95 51.95 -38.00
CA LEU A 91 45.83 50.53 -38.29
C LEU A 91 46.66 50.11 -39.50
N THR A 92 47.01 48.83 -39.62
CA THR A 92 47.90 48.34 -40.68
C THR A 92 47.19 47.50 -41.73
N GLY A 93 47.72 47.46 -42.96
CA GLY A 93 47.29 46.58 -44.04
C GLY A 93 48.36 45.53 -44.39
N SER A 94 47.95 44.43 -45.02
CA SER A 94 48.87 43.36 -45.44
C SER A 94 49.22 43.47 -46.92
N GLY A 95 50.51 43.44 -47.24
CA GLY A 95 51.00 43.47 -48.62
C GLY A 95 50.87 44.83 -49.34
N LEU A 96 50.56 45.91 -48.60
CA LEU A 96 50.42 47.26 -49.14
C LEU A 96 51.77 48.01 -49.15
N GLY A 97 51.94 48.91 -50.11
CA GLY A 97 53.01 49.90 -50.12
C GLY A 97 52.68 51.14 -49.27
N PRO A 98 53.61 52.12 -49.17
CA PRO A 98 53.39 53.35 -48.40
C PRO A 98 52.08 54.04 -48.77
N ASP A 99 51.28 54.35 -47.76
CA ASP A 99 49.92 54.84 -47.96
C ASP A 99 49.88 56.34 -48.24
N LEU A 100 49.48 56.71 -49.46
CA LEU A 100 49.41 58.12 -49.86
C LEU A 100 48.37 58.89 -49.03
N TYR A 101 47.28 58.23 -48.68
CA TYR A 101 46.21 58.83 -47.91
C TYR A 101 46.71 59.33 -46.55
N SER A 102 47.41 58.48 -45.80
CA SER A 102 47.94 58.81 -44.47
C SER A 102 48.87 60.01 -44.50
N VAL A 103 49.79 60.04 -45.47
CA VAL A 103 50.70 61.18 -45.64
C VAL A 103 49.92 62.45 -45.96
N VAL A 104 48.90 62.39 -46.82
CA VAL A 104 48.06 63.58 -47.10
C VAL A 104 47.30 64.04 -45.87
N VAL A 105 46.75 63.11 -45.06
CA VAL A 105 46.05 63.45 -43.80
C VAL A 105 47.02 64.13 -42.83
N ALA A 106 48.23 63.61 -42.71
CA ALA A 106 49.26 64.15 -41.85
C ALA A 106 49.73 65.55 -42.26
N GLU A 107 50.06 65.72 -43.54
CA GLU A 107 50.50 67.01 -44.06
C GLU A 107 49.40 68.08 -43.94
N LEU A 108 48.14 67.68 -44.02
CA LEU A 108 47.03 68.59 -43.75
C LEU A 108 46.97 69.03 -42.28
N ALA A 109 47.34 68.20 -41.31
CA ALA A 109 47.42 68.60 -39.90
C ALA A 109 48.40 69.78 -39.71
N HIS A 110 49.54 69.78 -40.42
CA HIS A 110 50.46 70.93 -40.43
C HIS A 110 49.82 72.18 -41.02
N VAL A 111 49.14 72.08 -42.17
CA VAL A 111 48.41 73.22 -42.78
C VAL A 111 47.33 73.77 -41.84
N LEU A 112 46.70 72.90 -41.04
CA LEU A 112 45.66 73.27 -40.09
C LEU A 112 46.20 73.97 -38.84
N GLY A 113 47.51 73.88 -38.58
CA GLY A 113 48.19 74.61 -37.51
C GLY A 113 49.14 73.78 -36.64
N LEU A 114 49.40 72.51 -36.96
CA LEU A 114 50.36 71.68 -36.23
C LEU A 114 51.81 72.08 -36.55
N ILE A 115 52.20 73.31 -36.21
CA ILE A 115 53.54 73.89 -36.44
C ILE A 115 53.76 75.08 -35.49
N SER A 116 54.98 75.27 -34.99
CA SER A 116 55.36 76.40 -34.12
C SER A 116 56.75 76.97 -34.46
N ASP A 117 57.09 78.14 -33.89
CA ASP A 117 58.41 78.80 -34.05
C ASP A 117 59.05 79.25 -32.72
N ARG A 118 58.84 78.46 -31.66
CA ARG A 118 59.08 78.85 -30.26
C ARG A 118 60.53 79.20 -29.88
N ASP A 119 61.53 78.62 -30.53
CA ASP A 119 62.93 78.91 -30.24
C ASP A 119 63.56 79.91 -31.24
N ASN A 120 62.75 80.39 -32.19
CA ASN A 120 63.04 81.47 -33.14
C ASN A 120 64.50 81.48 -33.65
N ALA A 121 64.91 80.33 -34.19
CA ALA A 121 66.17 80.18 -34.91
C ALA A 121 66.07 80.64 -36.39
N GLY A 122 65.07 81.48 -36.72
CA GLY A 122 64.91 82.13 -38.02
C GLY A 122 63.85 81.53 -38.96
N GLY A 123 62.69 81.09 -38.46
CA GLY A 123 61.59 80.50 -39.22
C GLY A 123 60.48 81.49 -39.63
N SER A 124 59.56 81.03 -40.48
CA SER A 124 58.50 81.79 -41.17
C SER A 124 57.11 81.62 -40.54
N TYR A 125 56.97 81.32 -39.24
CA TYR A 125 55.66 80.89 -38.67
C TYR A 125 55.26 81.57 -37.35
N ASP A 126 55.89 82.70 -37.03
CA ASP A 126 55.51 83.54 -35.89
C ASP A 126 54.05 84.07 -36.00
N GLY A 127 53.32 84.02 -34.89
CA GLY A 127 51.94 84.52 -34.76
C GLY A 127 50.82 83.47 -34.88
N TYR A 128 51.12 82.19 -35.14
CA TYR A 128 50.14 81.11 -35.08
C TYR A 128 49.81 80.69 -33.63
N LEU A 129 48.59 80.21 -33.39
CA LEU A 129 48.08 80.02 -32.03
C LEU A 129 48.65 78.80 -31.29
N LEU A 130 49.16 77.77 -31.95
CA LEU A 130 49.70 76.58 -31.25
C LEU A 130 50.72 76.96 -30.18
N GLU A 131 51.65 77.85 -30.51
CA GLU A 131 52.69 78.33 -29.61
C GLU A 131 52.14 79.25 -28.49
N SER A 132 51.21 80.14 -28.85
CA SER A 132 50.67 81.15 -27.93
C SER A 132 49.44 80.68 -27.14
N SER A 133 48.99 79.45 -27.38
CA SER A 133 47.86 78.80 -26.71
C SER A 133 48.01 78.72 -25.20
N GLY A 134 49.25 78.62 -24.71
CA GLY A 134 49.57 78.41 -23.30
C GLY A 134 49.54 76.95 -22.85
N PHE A 135 49.20 76.01 -23.74
CA PHE A 135 49.08 74.58 -23.42
C PHE A 135 50.37 73.80 -23.70
N VAL A 136 51.29 74.35 -24.49
CA VAL A 136 52.55 73.66 -24.84
C VAL A 136 53.71 73.97 -23.88
N THR A 137 54.50 72.96 -23.50
CA THR A 137 55.70 73.12 -22.64
C THR A 137 56.87 72.24 -23.09
N ASN A 138 58.07 72.83 -23.21
CA ASN A 138 59.30 72.08 -23.53
C ASN A 138 59.78 71.31 -22.30
N THR A 139 59.95 70.00 -22.42
CA THR A 139 60.42 69.18 -21.30
C THR A 139 61.94 69.26 -21.09
N ASN A 140 62.67 69.69 -22.11
CA ASN A 140 64.13 69.60 -22.26
C ASN A 140 64.69 68.16 -22.22
N ILE A 141 63.83 67.15 -22.31
CA ILE A 141 64.22 65.74 -22.39
C ILE A 141 64.36 65.40 -23.87
N ALA A 142 65.46 64.73 -24.25
CA ALA A 142 65.71 64.34 -25.63
C ALA A 142 64.68 63.30 -26.09
N ASP A 143 64.22 63.42 -27.33
CA ASP A 143 63.35 62.42 -27.93
C ASP A 143 64.18 61.18 -28.31
N THR A 144 64.19 60.20 -27.42
CA THR A 144 64.89 58.93 -27.62
C THR A 144 64.00 57.84 -28.22
N ALA A 145 62.71 58.10 -28.39
CA ALA A 145 61.76 57.09 -28.87
C ALA A 145 61.78 57.03 -30.40
N GLU A 146 61.62 58.17 -31.06
CA GLU A 146 61.57 58.27 -32.53
C GLU A 146 62.80 58.98 -33.08
N GLY A 147 63.24 60.03 -32.38
CA GLY A 147 64.37 60.85 -32.79
C GLY A 147 65.75 60.25 -32.51
N ASN A 148 65.86 59.14 -31.76
CA ASN A 148 67.15 58.56 -31.31
C ASN A 148 68.10 59.61 -30.66
N GLY A 149 67.52 60.54 -29.90
CA GLY A 149 68.21 61.66 -29.24
C GLY A 149 68.26 62.96 -30.05
N ASN A 150 67.73 62.96 -31.27
CA ASN A 150 67.61 64.13 -32.15
C ASN A 150 66.22 64.76 -32.02
N GLY A 151 66.14 65.96 -31.45
CA GLY A 151 64.88 66.60 -31.04
C GLY A 151 64.62 66.47 -29.54
N LYS A 152 63.56 67.13 -29.06
CA LYS A 152 63.14 67.14 -27.66
C LYS A 152 61.66 66.79 -27.55
N PHE A 153 61.30 66.11 -26.46
CA PHE A 153 59.91 65.94 -26.06
C PHE A 153 59.30 67.26 -25.57
N TRP A 154 58.03 67.44 -25.89
CA TRP A 154 57.17 68.52 -25.46
C TRP A 154 55.89 67.92 -24.89
N VAL A 155 55.16 68.68 -24.07
CA VAL A 155 53.84 68.27 -23.58
C VAL A 155 52.81 69.32 -24.01
N PHE A 156 51.62 68.86 -24.38
CA PHE A 156 50.43 69.68 -24.59
C PHE A 156 49.45 69.37 -23.45
N ASP A 157 49.22 70.33 -22.55
CA ASP A 157 48.34 70.26 -21.37
C ASP A 157 47.10 71.12 -21.65
N GLY A 158 46.18 70.59 -22.46
CA GLY A 158 45.02 71.28 -23.00
C GLY A 158 43.74 71.09 -22.17
N PRO A 159 42.70 71.91 -22.39
CA PRO A 159 41.40 71.75 -21.76
C PRO A 159 40.70 70.42 -22.05
N THR A 160 40.93 69.85 -23.23
CA THR A 160 40.27 68.60 -23.67
C THR A 160 41.26 67.46 -23.91
N ILE A 161 42.56 67.73 -23.97
CA ILE A 161 43.57 66.71 -24.17
C ILE A 161 44.92 67.01 -23.48
N ASP A 162 45.48 65.97 -22.87
CA ASP A 162 46.86 65.91 -22.42
C ASP A 162 47.68 64.96 -23.31
N HIS A 163 48.68 65.45 -24.05
CA HIS A 163 49.43 64.61 -25.00
C HIS A 163 50.94 64.92 -25.06
N LEU A 164 51.75 63.92 -25.39
CA LEU A 164 53.19 64.07 -25.64
C LEU A 164 53.44 64.51 -27.09
N MET A 165 54.21 65.57 -27.26
CA MET A 165 54.55 66.17 -28.55
C MET A 165 56.06 66.07 -28.79
N THR A 166 56.53 66.27 -30.02
CA THR A 166 57.97 66.26 -30.32
C THR A 166 58.40 67.39 -31.25
N SER A 167 59.66 67.81 -31.09
CA SER A 167 60.33 68.66 -32.07
C SER A 167 61.04 67.88 -33.17
N PHE A 168 61.12 66.55 -33.05
CA PHE A 168 61.67 65.71 -34.11
C PHE A 168 60.84 65.88 -35.39
N ASN A 169 61.49 66.07 -36.55
CA ASN A 169 60.80 66.58 -37.73
C ASN A 169 61.30 66.13 -39.10
N SER A 170 62.21 65.17 -39.16
CA SER A 170 62.88 64.79 -40.40
C SER A 170 62.54 63.40 -40.91
N GLY A 171 61.81 62.57 -40.15
CA GLY A 171 61.59 61.14 -40.42
C GLY A 171 62.89 60.29 -40.43
N ASP A 172 64.04 60.94 -40.58
CA ASP A 172 65.40 60.42 -40.52
C ASP A 172 66.05 60.86 -39.19
N PRO A 173 66.38 59.92 -38.29
CA PRO A 173 66.95 60.23 -36.98
C PRO A 173 68.34 60.89 -37.05
N THR A 174 68.98 60.92 -38.23
CA THR A 174 70.31 61.51 -38.43
C THR A 174 70.29 62.96 -38.92
N ALA A 175 69.13 63.49 -39.34
CA ALA A 175 68.99 64.84 -39.88
C ALA A 175 68.57 65.84 -38.78
N ASN A 176 69.27 66.96 -38.61
CA ASN A 176 69.05 67.90 -37.51
C ASN A 176 67.57 68.35 -37.36
N SER A 177 67.01 68.17 -36.16
CA SER A 177 65.71 68.70 -35.77
C SER A 177 65.69 70.23 -35.64
N TRP A 178 64.56 70.88 -35.98
CA TRP A 178 64.39 72.34 -35.87
C TRP A 178 64.21 72.84 -34.43
N GLY A 179 63.95 71.96 -33.46
CA GLY A 179 63.77 72.31 -32.05
C GLY A 179 62.37 72.86 -31.69
N ASN A 180 61.58 73.30 -32.67
CA ASN A 180 60.19 73.72 -32.50
C ASN A 180 59.22 72.54 -32.46
N ILE A 181 58.06 72.71 -31.82
CA ILE A 181 56.97 71.71 -31.85
C ILE A 181 56.37 71.71 -33.23
N VAL A 182 56.38 70.55 -33.88
CA VAL A 182 55.81 70.38 -35.22
C VAL A 182 55.06 69.06 -35.38
N HIS A 183 55.26 68.09 -34.49
CA HIS A 183 54.59 66.80 -34.53
C HIS A 183 54.02 66.43 -33.16
N THR A 184 52.94 65.64 -33.14
CA THR A 184 52.62 64.77 -32.01
C THR A 184 53.75 63.74 -31.89
N SER A 185 54.02 63.26 -30.67
CA SER A 185 54.97 62.17 -30.49
C SER A 185 54.26 60.85 -30.81
N GLY A 186 54.94 59.90 -31.44
CA GLY A 186 54.51 58.50 -31.35
C GLY A 186 54.53 57.99 -29.90
N PRO A 187 54.35 56.68 -29.65
CA PRO A 187 54.14 56.06 -28.33
C PRO A 187 55.13 56.46 -27.21
N GLY A 188 56.28 57.05 -27.56
CA GLY A 188 57.21 57.65 -26.63
C GLY A 188 58.10 56.62 -25.95
N PRO A 189 58.84 57.01 -24.89
CA PRO A 189 59.71 56.08 -24.19
C PRO A 189 58.88 55.01 -23.47
N ALA A 190 59.40 53.78 -23.40
CA ALA A 190 58.74 52.69 -22.69
C ALA A 190 58.38 53.08 -21.24
N GLY A 191 57.09 52.98 -20.88
CA GLY A 191 56.54 53.39 -19.58
C GLY A 191 56.13 54.87 -19.47
N GLY A 192 56.17 55.62 -20.57
CA GLY A 192 55.77 57.02 -20.65
C GLY A 192 56.83 57.99 -20.12
N LEU A 193 56.71 59.27 -20.48
CA LEU A 193 57.60 60.34 -20.05
C LEU A 193 57.12 60.94 -18.72
N SER A 194 57.91 60.81 -17.65
CA SER A 194 57.61 61.51 -16.40
C SER A 194 58.01 62.98 -16.49
N PHE A 195 57.03 63.89 -16.45
CA PHE A 195 57.26 65.34 -16.49
C PHE A 195 56.19 66.10 -15.69
N ALA A 196 56.64 67.09 -14.91
CA ALA A 196 55.79 67.95 -14.09
C ALA A 196 54.80 67.20 -13.14
N GLY A 197 55.14 65.98 -12.71
CA GLY A 197 54.33 65.17 -11.79
C GLY A 197 53.24 64.32 -12.46
N LYS A 198 53.12 64.38 -13.79
CA LYS A 198 52.30 63.46 -14.61
C LYS A 198 53.23 62.51 -15.38
N THR A 199 52.69 61.37 -15.80
CA THR A 199 53.30 60.53 -16.83
C THR A 199 52.58 60.84 -18.14
N TRP A 200 53.33 61.14 -19.19
CA TRP A 200 52.85 61.57 -20.50
C TRP A 200 53.14 60.50 -21.55
N TYR A 201 52.13 60.18 -22.36
CA TYR A 201 52.25 59.27 -23.50
C TYR A 201 51.97 60.02 -24.79
N GLY A 202 52.65 59.59 -25.86
CA GLY A 202 52.28 59.92 -27.23
C GLY A 202 51.52 58.73 -27.85
N SER A 203 51.14 58.83 -29.12
CA SER A 203 50.44 57.76 -29.84
C SER A 203 50.76 57.79 -31.33
N ASP A 204 50.66 56.61 -31.97
CA ASP A 204 50.73 56.52 -33.43
C ASP A 204 49.53 57.24 -34.05
N ASP A 205 49.75 58.35 -34.76
CA ASP A 205 48.70 59.15 -35.39
C ASP A 205 49.19 60.02 -36.56
N ALA A 206 48.26 60.69 -37.22
CA ALA A 206 48.54 61.57 -38.36
C ALA A 206 49.38 62.82 -38.03
N GLY A 207 49.67 63.10 -36.77
CA GLY A 207 50.55 64.20 -36.38
C GLY A 207 52.01 63.79 -36.21
N ASN A 208 52.36 62.50 -36.36
CA ASN A 208 53.70 62.00 -36.08
C ASN A 208 54.72 62.37 -37.17
N ALA A 209 56.01 62.34 -36.82
CA ALA A 209 57.11 62.60 -37.75
C ALA A 209 57.50 61.38 -38.60
N PHE A 210 57.02 60.20 -38.24
CA PHE A 210 57.33 58.92 -38.84
C PHE A 210 56.05 58.16 -39.15
N TYR A 211 56.05 57.42 -40.26
CA TYR A 211 54.93 56.59 -40.71
C TYR A 211 55.44 55.21 -41.11
N SER A 212 54.76 54.15 -40.68
CA SER A 212 55.07 52.81 -41.17
C SER A 212 54.62 52.64 -42.63
N THR A 213 55.32 51.77 -43.38
CA THR A 213 55.09 51.58 -44.82
C THR A 213 53.76 50.95 -45.18
N ASN A 214 53.01 50.41 -44.23
CA ASN A 214 51.73 49.72 -44.46
C ASN A 214 50.63 50.20 -43.50
N GLU A 215 50.78 51.38 -42.94
CA GLU A 215 49.88 51.95 -41.93
C GLU A 215 48.94 52.99 -42.52
N ARG A 216 47.68 52.95 -42.08
CA ARG A 216 46.64 53.94 -42.32
C ARG A 216 46.48 54.77 -41.05
N THR A 217 46.65 56.08 -41.15
CA THR A 217 46.30 57.04 -40.10
C THR A 217 45.12 57.89 -40.53
N LEU A 218 44.10 57.96 -39.70
CA LEU A 218 42.93 58.82 -39.87
C LEU A 218 43.14 60.15 -39.11
N PRO A 219 42.34 61.20 -39.36
CA PRO A 219 42.29 62.34 -38.45
C PRO A 219 42.03 61.86 -37.02
N SER A 220 43.04 61.93 -36.16
CA SER A 220 42.98 61.36 -34.82
C SER A 220 42.28 62.29 -33.84
N PHE A 221 41.69 61.71 -32.78
CA PHE A 221 41.22 62.45 -31.61
C PHE A 221 42.31 63.42 -31.12
N VAL A 222 43.55 62.94 -31.02
CA VAL A 222 44.69 63.73 -30.57
C VAL A 222 44.92 64.98 -31.42
N ALA A 223 45.14 64.80 -32.72
CA ALA A 223 45.44 65.91 -33.61
C ALA A 223 44.25 66.89 -33.71
N ALA A 224 43.02 66.37 -33.72
CA ALA A 224 41.81 67.18 -33.74
C ALA A 224 41.67 68.07 -32.49
N HIS A 225 41.84 67.49 -31.29
CA HIS A 225 41.72 68.21 -30.03
C HIS A 225 42.89 69.17 -29.78
N VAL A 226 44.12 68.81 -30.14
CA VAL A 226 45.26 69.75 -30.07
C VAL A 226 45.01 70.99 -30.91
N LEU A 227 44.53 70.81 -32.15
CA LEU A 227 44.19 71.93 -33.04
C LEU A 227 42.96 72.70 -32.55
N ALA A 228 41.93 72.02 -32.04
CA ALA A 228 40.73 72.66 -31.51
C ALA A 228 41.02 73.49 -30.25
N ASP A 229 41.79 72.97 -29.30
CA ASP A 229 42.17 73.67 -28.08
C ASP A 229 43.10 74.85 -28.39
N ALA A 230 44.08 74.66 -29.27
CA ALA A 230 45.02 75.72 -29.63
C ALA A 230 44.38 76.85 -30.45
N TYR A 231 43.52 76.52 -31.42
CA TYR A 231 42.98 77.49 -32.38
C TYR A 231 41.51 77.85 -32.13
N GLY A 232 40.82 77.19 -31.19
CA GLY A 232 39.40 77.38 -30.91
C GLY A 232 38.50 76.99 -32.08
N TYR A 233 38.81 75.89 -32.77
CA TYR A 233 37.95 75.35 -33.84
C TYR A 233 36.72 74.66 -33.26
N SER A 234 35.60 74.72 -33.99
CA SER A 234 34.47 73.85 -33.72
C SER A 234 34.70 72.53 -34.45
N MET A 235 34.55 71.42 -33.73
CA MET A 235 34.72 70.09 -34.28
C MET A 235 33.53 69.20 -34.01
N VAL A 236 33.37 68.19 -34.86
CA VAL A 236 32.68 66.94 -34.57
C VAL A 236 33.76 65.92 -34.25
N GLU A 237 33.49 65.11 -33.23
CA GLU A 237 34.36 64.03 -32.78
C GLU A 237 34.75 63.10 -33.94
N PRO A 238 36.06 62.89 -34.23
CA PRO A 238 36.49 62.16 -35.42
C PRO A 238 36.00 60.71 -35.44
N GLN A 239 35.86 60.07 -34.27
CA GLN A 239 35.34 58.71 -34.11
C GLN A 239 33.90 58.53 -34.62
N THR A 240 33.12 59.60 -34.73
CA THR A 240 31.73 59.50 -35.23
C THR A 240 31.64 58.98 -36.66
N PHE A 241 32.71 59.12 -37.44
CA PHE A 241 32.78 58.73 -38.84
C PHE A 241 33.42 57.36 -39.08
N GLY A 242 33.66 56.60 -38.02
CA GLY A 242 34.38 55.33 -38.05
C GLY A 242 35.74 55.43 -37.38
N THR A 243 36.22 54.29 -36.90
CA THR A 243 37.52 54.11 -36.24
C THR A 243 38.14 52.81 -36.72
N ALA A 244 39.38 52.52 -36.36
CA ALA A 244 39.98 51.21 -36.60
C ALA A 244 39.20 50.04 -35.96
N TYR A 245 38.42 50.34 -34.92
CA TYR A 245 37.52 49.42 -34.23
C TYR A 245 36.14 49.29 -34.89
N ALA A 246 35.76 50.19 -35.81
CA ALA A 246 34.48 50.15 -36.52
C ALA A 246 34.65 50.73 -37.94
N LEU A 247 34.72 49.84 -38.94
CA LEU A 247 35.02 50.17 -40.33
C LEU A 247 33.90 49.67 -41.26
N LEU A 248 33.35 50.56 -42.07
CA LEU A 248 32.36 50.21 -43.09
C LEU A 248 33.06 50.03 -44.45
N ASN A 249 33.02 48.81 -44.99
CA ASN A 249 33.40 48.54 -46.36
C ASN A 249 32.27 48.93 -47.32
N GLU A 250 32.32 50.15 -47.87
CA GLU A 250 31.31 50.70 -48.79
C GLU A 250 31.15 49.88 -50.08
N SER A 251 32.13 49.04 -50.46
CA SER A 251 32.06 48.22 -51.68
C SER A 251 31.09 47.03 -51.57
N ASN A 252 30.90 46.50 -50.36
CA ASN A 252 30.04 45.34 -50.09
C ASN A 252 29.05 45.56 -48.94
N GLY A 253 29.09 46.70 -48.26
CA GLY A 253 28.25 47.06 -47.13
C GLY A 253 28.58 46.33 -45.83
N GLN A 254 29.74 45.68 -45.70
CA GLN A 254 30.13 45.02 -44.44
C GLN A 254 30.67 46.04 -43.44
N LEU A 255 30.04 46.14 -42.29
CA LEU A 255 30.55 46.85 -41.13
C LEU A 255 31.36 45.89 -40.26
N LEU A 256 32.68 46.04 -40.27
CA LEU A 256 33.61 45.28 -39.43
C LEU A 256 33.84 46.02 -38.12
N VAL A 257 33.47 45.39 -37.01
CA VAL A 257 33.67 45.86 -35.63
C VAL A 257 34.71 44.98 -34.97
N ARG A 258 35.69 45.55 -34.28
CA ARG A 258 36.80 44.81 -33.67
C ARG A 258 37.08 45.33 -32.27
N GLY A 259 37.42 44.44 -31.35
CA GLY A 259 37.98 44.82 -30.05
C GLY A 259 39.45 45.23 -30.14
N GLY A 260 40.05 45.37 -28.96
CA GLY A 260 41.42 45.73 -28.70
C GLY A 260 42.45 44.66 -29.11
N LEU A 261 43.72 44.98 -28.92
CA LEU A 261 44.79 44.00 -29.04
C LEU A 261 45.01 43.29 -27.71
N LEU A 262 45.68 42.11 -27.77
CA LEU A 262 46.00 41.26 -26.61
C LEU A 262 44.75 40.56 -26.05
N ALA A 263 44.84 40.04 -24.82
CA ALA A 263 43.69 39.55 -24.07
C ALA A 263 43.10 40.73 -23.26
N SER A 264 42.26 41.54 -23.90
CA SER A 264 41.64 42.77 -23.40
C SER A 264 40.16 42.52 -23.14
N GLU A 265 39.61 42.94 -21.99
CA GLU A 265 38.19 42.80 -21.68
C GLU A 265 37.40 43.95 -22.33
N ASP A 266 36.85 43.73 -23.51
CA ASP A 266 36.25 44.79 -24.32
C ASP A 266 34.72 44.81 -24.24
N VAL A 267 34.13 46.00 -24.32
CA VAL A 267 32.66 46.18 -24.35
C VAL A 267 32.25 46.70 -25.72
N ILE A 268 31.54 45.87 -26.49
CA ILE A 268 31.07 46.18 -27.84
C ILE A 268 29.55 46.28 -27.84
N THR A 269 29.00 47.38 -28.33
CA THR A 269 27.54 47.56 -28.45
C THR A 269 27.15 47.97 -29.84
N ILE A 270 26.20 47.24 -30.42
CA ILE A 270 25.50 47.56 -31.67
C ILE A 270 24.08 47.98 -31.33
N ASN A 271 23.75 49.24 -31.64
CA ASN A 271 22.39 49.76 -31.56
C ASN A 271 21.89 50.10 -32.96
N PHE A 272 20.61 49.81 -33.22
CA PHE A 272 19.90 50.17 -34.44
C PHE A 272 18.61 50.90 -34.07
N ASP A 273 18.38 52.07 -34.66
CA ASP A 273 17.19 52.89 -34.38
C ASP A 273 16.16 52.93 -35.53
N GLY A 274 16.40 52.11 -36.58
CA GLY A 274 15.61 52.09 -37.81
C GLY A 274 16.21 52.88 -38.97
N ASN A 275 17.13 53.83 -38.72
CA ASN A 275 17.81 54.59 -39.78
C ASN A 275 19.33 54.48 -39.72
N ASP A 276 19.90 54.48 -38.52
CA ASP A 276 21.34 54.50 -38.31
C ASP A 276 21.77 53.38 -37.34
N TYR A 277 22.96 52.83 -37.60
CA TYR A 277 23.70 52.00 -36.67
C TYR A 277 24.58 52.90 -35.81
N THR A 278 24.50 52.73 -34.48
CA THR A 278 25.47 53.29 -33.54
C THR A 278 26.31 52.15 -32.98
N VAL A 279 27.61 52.19 -33.26
CA VAL A 279 28.61 51.22 -32.80
C VAL A 279 29.42 51.86 -31.69
N SER A 280 29.45 51.23 -30.52
CA SER A 280 30.27 51.64 -29.38
C SER A 280 31.29 50.55 -29.10
N VAL A 281 32.58 50.89 -29.09
CA VAL A 281 33.66 49.96 -28.71
C VAL A 281 34.47 50.58 -27.57
N ASP A 282 34.35 50.03 -26.38
CA ASP A 282 35.22 50.30 -25.23
C ASP A 282 36.27 49.20 -25.16
N VAL A 283 37.56 49.54 -25.28
CA VAL A 283 38.62 48.54 -25.21
C VAL A 283 39.16 48.48 -23.79
N GLY A 284 39.20 47.30 -23.16
CA GLY A 284 39.64 47.13 -21.78
C GLY A 284 41.09 47.55 -21.53
N ILE A 285 41.94 47.42 -22.55
CA ILE A 285 43.33 47.87 -22.55
C ILE A 285 43.50 49.00 -23.56
N ASP A 286 43.19 50.21 -23.12
CA ASP A 286 43.38 51.41 -23.93
C ASP A 286 44.84 51.65 -24.34
N PRO A 287 45.12 51.85 -25.63
CA PRO A 287 46.42 52.32 -26.09
C PRO A 287 46.73 53.70 -25.47
N PRO A 288 47.81 53.84 -24.68
CA PRO A 288 48.08 55.08 -23.96
C PRO A 288 48.26 56.28 -24.90
N GLY A 289 47.84 57.46 -24.43
CA GLY A 289 48.03 58.72 -25.17
C GLY A 289 47.03 58.98 -26.31
N THR A 290 46.08 58.08 -26.56
CA THR A 290 45.12 58.19 -27.68
C THR A 290 43.84 58.94 -27.34
N GLY A 291 43.58 59.16 -26.04
CA GLY A 291 42.40 59.85 -25.51
C GLY A 291 42.72 61.17 -24.79
N PRO A 292 41.76 61.72 -24.01
CA PRO A 292 41.88 63.04 -23.40
C PRO A 292 42.93 63.15 -22.28
N PHE A 293 43.47 62.03 -21.79
CA PHE A 293 44.32 62.01 -20.60
C PHE A 293 45.78 61.73 -20.92
N SER A 294 46.68 62.21 -20.05
CA SER A 294 48.12 62.08 -20.25
C SER A 294 48.65 60.64 -20.18
N GLY A 295 47.83 59.65 -19.78
CA GLY A 295 48.23 58.38 -19.15
C GLY A 295 47.52 57.11 -19.67
N THR A 296 47.70 56.00 -18.95
CA THR A 296 47.07 54.68 -19.15
C THR A 296 45.70 54.58 -18.46
N GLN A 297 44.91 55.64 -18.50
CA GLN A 297 43.58 55.67 -17.86
C GLN A 297 42.58 54.95 -18.76
N ASN A 298 41.54 54.34 -18.18
CA ASN A 298 40.41 53.82 -18.95
C ASN A 298 39.75 54.97 -19.69
N LEU A 299 39.76 54.92 -21.00
CA LEU A 299 39.11 55.88 -21.86
C LEU A 299 37.61 55.54 -21.91
N PRO A 300 36.76 56.49 -22.36
CA PRO A 300 35.40 56.16 -22.76
C PRO A 300 35.40 55.40 -24.09
N ALA A 301 34.34 54.62 -24.31
CA ALA A 301 34.10 53.94 -25.57
C ALA A 301 34.15 54.87 -26.80
N TRP A 302 34.70 54.35 -27.89
CA TRP A 302 34.67 54.98 -29.20
C TRP A 302 33.32 54.73 -29.85
N VAL A 303 32.56 55.82 -30.07
CA VAL A 303 31.21 55.75 -30.64
C VAL A 303 31.22 56.25 -32.09
N SER A 304 30.88 55.36 -33.02
CA SER A 304 30.74 55.61 -34.46
C SER A 304 29.29 55.47 -34.90
N SER A 305 28.90 56.21 -35.94
CA SER A 305 27.55 56.15 -36.51
C SER A 305 27.59 55.91 -38.01
N PHE A 306 26.78 54.97 -38.49
CA PHE A 306 26.70 54.56 -39.89
C PHE A 306 25.25 54.53 -40.37
N SER A 307 25.00 54.99 -41.58
CA SER A 307 23.67 54.91 -42.19
C SER A 307 23.31 53.45 -42.45
N ALA A 308 22.14 52.99 -41.99
CA ALA A 308 21.69 51.61 -42.22
C ALA A 308 21.52 51.30 -43.71
N ALA A 309 21.23 52.31 -44.54
CA ALA A 309 21.17 52.13 -45.99
C ALA A 309 22.51 51.73 -46.64
N GLU A 310 23.62 51.89 -45.92
CA GLU A 310 24.97 51.55 -46.38
C GLU A 310 25.48 50.22 -45.79
N VAL A 311 24.80 49.69 -44.75
CA VAL A 311 25.18 48.46 -44.05
C VAL A 311 24.35 47.28 -44.56
N SER A 312 25.01 46.25 -45.08
CA SER A 312 24.41 44.99 -45.57
C SER A 312 24.71 43.79 -44.67
N SER A 313 25.78 43.86 -43.87
CA SER A 313 26.13 42.85 -42.85
C SER A 313 27.04 43.47 -41.80
N ILE A 314 27.06 42.91 -40.59
CA ILE A 314 27.94 43.31 -39.50
C ILE A 314 28.76 42.10 -39.07
N VAL A 315 30.07 42.26 -38.92
CA VAL A 315 30.96 41.24 -38.36
C VAL A 315 31.65 41.85 -37.15
N ILE A 316 31.50 41.22 -36.00
CA ILE A 316 32.16 41.59 -34.74
C ILE A 316 33.26 40.57 -34.48
N GLU A 317 34.50 41.03 -34.37
CA GLU A 317 35.66 40.25 -33.95
C GLU A 317 36.14 40.82 -32.62
N ALA A 318 35.61 40.32 -31.49
CA ALA A 318 35.90 40.91 -30.18
C ALA A 318 37.38 40.72 -29.82
N GLY A 319 37.89 39.50 -29.94
CA GLY A 319 39.33 39.23 -29.96
C GLY A 319 39.70 38.20 -28.93
N GLY A 320 40.29 38.63 -27.83
CA GLY A 320 40.46 37.76 -26.68
C GLY A 320 40.54 38.59 -25.41
N GLY A 321 40.39 37.95 -24.26
CA GLY A 321 39.93 38.60 -23.04
C GLY A 321 38.47 38.24 -22.79
N ASP A 322 37.92 38.63 -21.65
CA ASP A 322 36.52 38.35 -21.31
C ASP A 322 35.66 39.51 -21.85
N ASP A 323 35.09 39.34 -23.05
CA ASP A 323 34.44 40.41 -23.83
C ASP A 323 32.92 40.46 -23.61
N ASP A 324 32.36 41.66 -23.46
CA ASP A 324 30.91 41.92 -23.38
C ASP A 324 30.38 42.46 -24.73
N VAL A 325 29.61 41.66 -25.45
CA VAL A 325 29.01 42.03 -26.75
C VAL A 325 27.50 42.17 -26.66
N PHE A 326 26.98 43.37 -26.95
CA PHE A 326 25.55 43.69 -26.95
C PHE A 326 25.07 43.96 -28.38
N VAL A 327 24.19 43.09 -28.91
CA VAL A 327 23.46 43.30 -30.17
C VAL A 327 22.02 43.69 -29.82
N ASN A 328 21.81 44.99 -29.62
CA ASN A 328 20.52 45.50 -29.17
C ASN A 328 19.50 45.64 -30.31
N GLY A 329 19.95 45.68 -31.56
CA GLY A 329 19.08 45.66 -32.74
C GLY A 329 19.85 45.67 -34.06
N THR A 330 19.22 45.18 -35.13
CA THR A 330 19.81 45.08 -36.47
C THR A 330 18.76 44.79 -37.55
N ASP A 331 18.90 45.41 -38.73
CA ASP A 331 18.23 45.00 -39.99
C ASP A 331 19.17 44.27 -40.96
N ALA A 332 20.45 44.13 -40.60
CA ALA A 332 21.49 43.43 -41.35
C ALA A 332 21.95 42.17 -40.60
N ALA A 333 22.43 41.15 -41.32
CA ALA A 333 22.93 39.95 -40.67
C ALA A 333 24.18 40.25 -39.82
N VAL A 334 24.19 39.81 -38.56
CA VAL A 334 25.30 40.02 -37.62
C VAL A 334 26.02 38.69 -37.38
N THR A 335 27.35 38.68 -37.47
CA THR A 335 28.20 37.57 -37.00
C THR A 335 29.05 38.08 -35.84
N VAL A 336 29.01 37.39 -34.72
CA VAL A 336 29.83 37.67 -33.53
C VAL A 336 30.84 36.54 -33.38
N ASN A 337 32.12 36.87 -33.48
CA ASN A 337 33.25 36.01 -33.12
C ASN A 337 33.85 36.61 -31.86
N ALA A 338 33.56 36.01 -30.69
CA ALA A 338 33.99 36.57 -29.41
C ALA A 338 35.48 36.27 -29.16
N GLY A 339 35.88 35.01 -29.28
CA GLY A 339 37.28 34.61 -29.44
C GLY A 339 37.77 33.73 -28.29
N SER A 340 38.64 34.24 -27.44
CA SER A 340 39.17 33.47 -26.30
C SER A 340 39.06 34.25 -24.99
N GLY A 341 38.50 33.65 -23.95
CA GLY A 341 38.15 34.31 -22.68
C GLY A 341 36.77 33.85 -22.24
N ASP A 342 36.29 34.30 -21.09
CA ASP A 342 34.93 33.99 -20.64
C ASP A 342 33.98 35.11 -21.14
N ASP A 343 33.49 34.97 -22.37
CA ASP A 343 32.77 36.03 -23.08
C ASP A 343 31.27 36.09 -22.73
N PHE A 344 30.70 37.28 -22.83
CA PHE A 344 29.28 37.55 -22.59
C PHE A 344 28.64 38.18 -23.82
N ILE A 345 27.62 37.52 -24.38
CA ILE A 345 26.94 37.97 -25.59
C ILE A 345 25.45 38.13 -25.30
N SER A 346 24.94 39.36 -25.39
CA SER A 346 23.53 39.69 -25.23
C SER A 346 22.90 40.07 -26.56
N VAL A 347 21.77 39.44 -26.92
CA VAL A 347 21.08 39.65 -28.20
C VAL A 347 19.61 39.98 -27.95
N GLY A 348 19.10 41.00 -28.65
CA GLY A 348 17.67 41.35 -28.68
C GLY A 348 17.34 42.72 -28.07
N GLY A 349 18.16 43.23 -27.14
CA GLY A 349 17.96 44.57 -26.56
C GLY A 349 16.61 44.76 -25.84
N GLY A 350 16.00 43.66 -25.40
CA GLY A 350 14.70 43.63 -24.74
C GLY A 350 13.52 43.30 -25.64
N ASP A 351 13.63 43.36 -26.97
CA ASP A 351 12.53 43.02 -27.88
C ASP A 351 13.10 42.40 -29.16
N ILE A 352 13.13 41.07 -29.22
CA ILE A 352 13.66 40.31 -30.35
C ILE A 352 12.82 40.55 -31.61
N ASP A 353 11.50 40.74 -31.48
CA ASP A 353 10.59 40.90 -32.62
C ASP A 353 10.79 42.21 -33.36
N THR A 354 10.98 43.30 -32.61
CA THR A 354 11.13 44.63 -33.17
C THR A 354 12.59 44.96 -33.44
N ASN A 355 13.52 44.46 -32.62
CA ASN A 355 14.91 44.88 -32.73
C ASN A 355 15.72 44.01 -33.69
N LEU A 356 15.38 42.74 -33.89
CA LEU A 356 16.11 41.87 -34.82
C LEU A 356 15.29 41.67 -36.08
N ASP A 357 15.62 42.38 -37.15
CA ASP A 357 15.05 42.21 -38.50
C ASP A 357 15.89 41.30 -39.41
N ALA A 358 17.01 40.77 -38.89
CA ALA A 358 17.92 39.85 -39.58
C ALA A 358 18.53 38.81 -38.62
N ASN A 359 19.23 37.81 -39.18
CA ASN A 359 19.86 36.75 -38.38
C ASN A 359 21.07 37.27 -37.59
N VAL A 360 21.24 36.77 -36.38
CA VAL A 360 22.46 36.93 -35.57
C VAL A 360 23.12 35.55 -35.43
N SER A 361 24.42 35.44 -35.69
CA SER A 361 25.20 34.22 -35.53
C SER A 361 26.31 34.46 -34.54
N VAL A 362 26.37 33.67 -33.47
CA VAL A 362 27.36 33.80 -32.39
C VAL A 362 28.29 32.59 -32.41
N VAL A 363 29.59 32.86 -32.42
CA VAL A 363 30.67 31.89 -32.20
C VAL A 363 31.45 32.42 -31.00
N ALA A 364 31.23 31.85 -29.81
CA ALA A 364 31.81 32.41 -28.60
C ALA A 364 33.29 32.04 -28.49
N GLY A 365 33.63 30.75 -28.51
CA GLY A 365 35.00 30.29 -28.80
C GLY A 365 35.63 29.49 -27.67
N ASP A 366 36.85 29.85 -27.27
CA ASP A 366 37.58 29.16 -26.19
C ASP A 366 37.30 29.88 -24.86
N GLY A 367 36.48 29.30 -23.98
CA GLY A 367 36.03 30.03 -22.79
C GLY A 367 35.02 29.30 -21.93
N THR A 368 34.51 29.98 -20.90
CA THR A 368 33.18 29.73 -20.33
C THR A 368 32.26 30.84 -20.78
N ASP A 369 31.63 30.67 -21.94
CA ASP A 369 30.93 31.75 -22.60
C ASP A 369 29.43 31.76 -22.32
N THR A 370 28.86 32.97 -22.27
CA THR A 370 27.45 33.21 -21.96
C THR A 370 26.72 33.81 -23.16
N LEU A 371 25.67 33.14 -23.63
CA LEU A 371 24.67 33.72 -24.54
C LEU A 371 23.41 34.09 -23.76
N TRP A 372 23.03 35.36 -23.83
CA TRP A 372 21.82 35.90 -23.24
C TRP A 372 20.89 36.45 -24.32
N LEU A 373 19.70 35.85 -24.44
CA LEU A 373 18.62 36.34 -25.30
C LEU A 373 17.63 37.12 -24.43
N ASP A 374 17.51 38.42 -24.70
CA ASP A 374 16.66 39.34 -23.93
C ASP A 374 15.46 39.80 -24.76
N ASP A 375 14.29 39.30 -24.38
CA ASP A 375 12.99 39.60 -24.98
C ASP A 375 11.99 40.17 -23.94
N THR A 376 12.52 40.78 -22.87
CA THR A 376 11.72 41.16 -21.68
C THR A 376 10.75 42.33 -21.88
N ALA A 377 11.00 43.19 -22.87
CA ALA A 377 10.27 44.42 -23.18
C ALA A 377 9.33 44.29 -24.39
N ASP A 378 9.12 43.08 -24.90
CA ASP A 378 8.25 42.81 -26.05
C ASP A 378 6.81 43.34 -25.87
N GLY A 379 6.19 43.67 -26.99
CA GLY A 379 4.86 44.24 -27.13
C GLY A 379 3.71 43.26 -26.83
N ALA A 380 2.52 43.58 -27.36
CA ALA A 380 1.34 42.76 -27.14
C ALA A 380 1.29 41.61 -28.16
N GLY A 381 1.43 40.37 -27.68
CA GLY A 381 1.47 39.15 -28.48
C GLY A 381 2.20 38.10 -27.66
N GLY A 382 1.72 36.86 -27.68
CA GLY A 382 2.44 35.75 -27.05
C GLY A 382 3.42 35.12 -28.03
N ASP A 383 4.52 34.58 -27.52
CA ASP A 383 5.59 34.06 -28.37
C ASP A 383 5.72 32.56 -28.32
N ASN A 384 6.20 31.95 -29.40
CA ASN A 384 6.62 30.56 -29.42
C ASN A 384 8.12 30.48 -29.70
N TYR A 385 8.89 30.10 -28.68
CA TYR A 385 10.33 29.87 -28.76
C TYR A 385 10.61 28.39 -29.01
N TYR A 386 11.27 28.09 -30.13
CA TYR A 386 11.78 26.77 -30.45
C TYR A 386 13.30 26.75 -30.31
N ILE A 387 13.79 26.02 -29.29
CA ILE A 387 15.20 26.02 -28.86
C ILE A 387 15.85 24.70 -29.29
N THR A 388 16.94 24.79 -30.04
CA THR A 388 17.65 23.62 -30.61
C THR A 388 19.14 23.67 -30.29
N VAL A 389 19.89 22.64 -30.71
CA VAL A 389 21.34 22.53 -30.48
C VAL A 389 22.16 23.74 -30.90
N SER A 390 21.69 24.49 -31.90
CA SER A 390 22.49 25.54 -32.55
C SER A 390 21.71 26.81 -32.89
N ARG A 391 20.45 26.91 -32.45
CA ARG A 391 19.65 28.13 -32.67
C ARG A 391 18.41 28.21 -31.78
N VAL A 392 17.96 29.44 -31.56
CA VAL A 392 16.59 29.77 -31.14
C VAL A 392 15.81 30.35 -32.32
N GLU A 393 14.58 29.88 -32.50
CA GLU A 393 13.60 30.40 -33.45
C GLU A 393 12.40 30.97 -32.66
N LYS A 394 11.94 32.16 -33.02
CA LYS A 394 10.74 32.80 -32.44
C LYS A 394 9.61 32.78 -33.48
N ASN A 395 8.40 32.35 -33.12
CA ASN A 395 7.17 32.44 -33.92
C ASN A 395 7.21 31.84 -35.34
N ASN A 396 8.08 30.85 -35.60
CA ASN A 396 8.39 30.34 -36.95
C ASN A 396 8.83 31.44 -37.93
N ASP A 397 9.41 32.52 -37.42
CA ASP A 397 9.99 33.58 -38.22
C ASP A 397 11.18 33.05 -39.06
N LEU A 398 11.49 33.73 -40.15
CA LEU A 398 12.71 33.50 -40.92
C LEU A 398 13.95 34.01 -40.17
N ARG A 399 13.78 34.87 -39.17
CA ARG A 399 14.84 35.47 -38.34
C ARG A 399 15.24 34.52 -37.21
N ARG A 400 16.53 34.30 -37.03
CA ARG A 400 17.10 33.29 -36.11
C ARG A 400 18.34 33.81 -35.41
N VAL A 401 18.51 33.39 -34.16
CA VAL A 401 19.78 33.50 -33.45
C VAL A 401 20.47 32.15 -33.50
N TYR A 402 21.55 32.06 -34.27
CA TYR A 402 22.42 30.88 -34.34
C TYR A 402 23.54 31.01 -33.33
N TYR A 403 23.96 29.86 -32.78
CA TYR A 403 25.03 29.83 -31.80
C TYR A 403 25.85 28.54 -31.89
N GLU A 404 27.12 28.64 -31.53
CA GLU A 404 28.03 27.52 -31.31
C GLU A 404 29.11 27.91 -30.30
N GLN A 405 29.71 26.91 -29.63
CA GLN A 405 30.83 27.07 -28.69
C GLN A 405 30.50 28.01 -27.52
N PHE A 406 29.48 27.70 -26.70
CA PHE A 406 29.15 28.40 -25.46
C PHE A 406 28.77 27.40 -24.37
N GLU A 407 28.89 27.82 -23.11
CA GLU A 407 28.70 26.97 -21.92
C GLU A 407 27.53 27.43 -21.05
N VAL A 408 27.07 28.67 -21.21
CA VAL A 408 25.95 29.25 -20.46
C VAL A 408 24.91 29.83 -21.43
N PHE A 409 23.66 29.43 -21.27
CA PHE A 409 22.54 29.92 -22.06
C PHE A 409 21.45 30.51 -21.18
N THR A 410 21.01 31.73 -21.48
CA THR A 410 19.88 32.37 -20.83
C THR A 410 18.89 32.91 -21.85
N LEU A 411 17.61 32.59 -21.68
CA LEU A 411 16.51 33.23 -22.41
C LEU A 411 15.57 33.89 -21.41
N LEU A 412 15.31 35.18 -21.59
CA LEU A 412 14.31 35.94 -20.83
C LEU A 412 13.14 36.30 -21.71
N GLY A 413 11.97 35.77 -21.37
CA GLY A 413 10.71 36.06 -22.03
C GLY A 413 10.04 37.34 -21.52
N SER A 414 8.99 37.72 -22.23
CA SER A 414 8.20 38.92 -21.97
C SER A 414 7.18 38.73 -20.85
N ASN A 415 6.36 39.75 -20.56
CA ASN A 415 5.25 39.60 -19.61
C ASN A 415 3.95 39.09 -20.26
N GLN A 416 4.02 38.53 -21.47
CA GLN A 416 2.88 37.99 -22.24
C GLN A 416 2.86 36.45 -22.20
N PRO A 417 1.67 35.82 -22.37
CA PRO A 417 1.56 34.36 -22.43
C PRO A 417 2.36 33.76 -23.59
N SER A 418 3.37 32.94 -23.29
CA SER A 418 4.32 32.41 -24.28
C SER A 418 4.53 30.90 -24.15
N GLU A 419 4.94 30.27 -25.24
CA GLU A 419 5.29 28.86 -25.36
C GLU A 419 6.80 28.71 -25.54
N TYR A 420 7.42 27.80 -24.79
CA TYR A 420 8.85 27.49 -24.82
C TYR A 420 9.03 26.00 -25.09
N GLU A 421 9.42 25.64 -26.30
CA GLU A 421 9.77 24.28 -26.68
C GLU A 421 11.29 24.08 -26.60
N VAL A 422 11.73 23.38 -25.57
CA VAL A 422 13.13 22.98 -25.36
C VAL A 422 13.36 21.67 -26.10
N ALA A 423 13.57 21.79 -27.40
CA ALA A 423 13.64 20.64 -28.31
C ALA A 423 15.01 19.98 -28.31
N PHE A 424 16.11 20.72 -28.17
CA PHE A 424 17.43 20.10 -27.98
C PHE A 424 18.38 21.07 -27.30
N LEU A 425 19.15 20.61 -26.30
CA LEU A 425 20.28 21.35 -25.74
C LEU A 425 21.57 20.53 -25.83
N PRO A 426 22.66 21.12 -26.34
CA PRO A 426 23.90 20.39 -26.60
C PRO A 426 24.61 19.96 -25.32
N ALA A 427 25.42 18.91 -25.45
CA ALA A 427 26.35 18.51 -24.41
C ALA A 427 27.41 19.59 -24.19
N GLY A 428 27.71 19.90 -22.93
CA GLY A 428 28.75 20.86 -22.55
C GLY A 428 28.25 22.13 -21.89
N LEU A 429 26.94 22.39 -21.86
CA LEU A 429 26.41 23.54 -21.12
C LEU A 429 26.56 23.30 -19.62
N SER A 430 27.23 24.23 -18.96
CA SER A 430 27.30 24.32 -17.50
C SER A 430 25.98 24.79 -16.90
N ALA A 431 25.23 25.63 -17.62
CA ALA A 431 23.90 26.11 -17.23
C ALA A 431 23.05 26.51 -18.45
N ALA A 432 21.80 26.04 -18.50
CA ALA A 432 20.76 26.58 -19.38
C ALA A 432 19.59 27.09 -18.53
N SER A 433 19.19 28.34 -18.68
CA SER A 433 18.11 28.98 -17.93
C SER A 433 17.10 29.64 -18.85
N ILE A 434 15.82 29.38 -18.61
CA ILE A 434 14.70 30.00 -19.34
C ILE A 434 13.74 30.57 -18.31
N ALA A 435 13.48 31.88 -18.37
CA ALA A 435 12.56 32.57 -17.48
C ALA A 435 11.44 33.23 -18.31
N ALA A 436 10.19 32.82 -18.10
CA ALA A 436 9.10 33.16 -19.00
C ALA A 436 8.45 34.52 -18.73
N GLY A 437 8.46 35.01 -17.48
CA GLY A 437 7.99 36.35 -17.13
C GLY A 437 6.75 36.36 -16.23
N SER A 438 5.75 37.19 -16.55
CA SER A 438 4.49 37.26 -15.79
C SER A 438 3.27 36.78 -16.60
N GLY A 439 3.50 36.09 -17.71
CA GLY A 439 2.49 35.59 -18.65
C GLY A 439 1.77 34.36 -18.12
N ASN A 440 0.88 33.76 -18.93
CA ASN A 440 0.44 32.39 -18.67
C ASN A 440 1.23 31.50 -19.62
N ASP A 441 2.32 30.94 -19.12
CA ASP A 441 3.36 30.39 -19.98
C ASP A 441 3.30 28.86 -20.06
N ALA A 442 3.79 28.30 -21.15
CA ALA A 442 3.84 26.86 -21.37
C ALA A 442 5.25 26.42 -21.75
N PHE A 443 5.79 25.44 -21.03
CA PHE A 443 7.07 24.82 -21.34
C PHE A 443 6.83 23.38 -21.82
N THR A 444 7.46 23.01 -22.92
CA THR A 444 7.54 21.62 -23.40
C THR A 444 9.01 21.23 -23.50
N VAL A 445 9.38 20.10 -22.90
CA VAL A 445 10.78 19.67 -22.74
C VAL A 445 10.98 18.27 -23.29
N GLY A 446 11.96 18.09 -24.18
CA GLY A 446 12.38 16.79 -24.73
C GLY A 446 11.92 16.51 -26.16
N SER A 447 10.83 17.15 -26.62
CA SER A 447 10.23 16.95 -27.96
C SER A 447 10.10 15.47 -28.36
N GLY A 448 9.75 14.63 -27.39
CA GLY A 448 9.52 13.20 -27.56
C GLY A 448 10.64 12.30 -27.06
N ASP A 449 11.86 12.77 -26.80
CA ASP A 449 12.92 11.91 -26.27
C ASP A 449 13.88 12.74 -25.40
N ILE A 450 13.68 12.70 -24.09
CA ILE A 450 14.48 13.46 -23.13
C ILE A 450 15.93 12.98 -23.13
N ASP A 451 16.19 11.68 -23.37
CA ASP A 451 17.53 11.10 -23.28
C ASP A 451 18.48 11.63 -24.34
N THR A 452 17.98 11.78 -25.57
CA THR A 452 18.78 12.23 -26.71
C THR A 452 18.70 13.72 -26.96
N HIS A 453 17.67 14.40 -26.44
CA HIS A 453 17.48 15.84 -26.67
C HIS A 453 17.98 16.73 -25.54
N LEU A 454 18.20 16.20 -24.33
CA LEU A 454 18.69 16.99 -23.19
C LEU A 454 20.03 16.47 -22.70
N ASP A 455 21.11 17.00 -23.29
CA ASP A 455 22.47 16.67 -22.90
C ASP A 455 23.05 17.58 -21.80
N SER A 456 22.25 18.48 -21.22
CA SER A 456 22.65 19.44 -20.18
C SER A 456 21.53 19.73 -19.17
N ASN A 457 21.87 20.29 -18.00
CA ASN A 457 20.87 20.69 -17.00
C ASN A 457 20.11 21.94 -17.44
N VAL A 458 18.80 21.97 -17.19
CA VAL A 458 17.92 23.08 -17.56
C VAL A 458 17.20 23.62 -16.33
N THR A 459 17.16 24.94 -16.19
CA THR A 459 16.34 25.63 -15.19
C THR A 459 15.21 26.38 -15.88
N LEU A 460 13.97 26.10 -15.50
CA LEU A 460 12.75 26.71 -16.04
C LEU A 460 12.04 27.52 -14.94
N THR A 461 11.73 28.77 -15.22
CA THR A 461 11.02 29.65 -14.29
C THR A 461 9.78 30.22 -14.96
N GLY A 462 8.58 29.81 -14.51
CA GLY A 462 7.31 30.34 -15.02
C GLY A 462 7.13 31.81 -14.65
N GLY A 463 7.41 32.14 -13.37
CA GLY A 463 7.32 33.50 -12.85
C GLY A 463 5.95 33.77 -12.25
N GLY A 464 5.23 34.78 -12.75
CA GLY A 464 3.87 35.08 -12.30
C GLY A 464 2.84 34.66 -13.35
N GLY A 465 1.63 34.24 -12.95
CA GLY A 465 0.59 33.85 -13.90
C GLY A 465 0.10 32.43 -13.66
N THR A 466 -0.39 31.77 -14.70
CA THR A 466 -0.78 30.35 -14.69
C THR A 466 0.07 29.57 -15.68
N ASP A 467 1.12 28.94 -15.16
CA ASP A 467 2.17 28.35 -15.97
C ASP A 467 2.07 26.81 -16.02
N THR A 468 2.39 26.24 -17.18
CA THR A 468 2.31 24.81 -17.44
C THR A 468 3.66 24.25 -17.89
N LEU A 469 4.01 23.05 -17.42
CA LEU A 469 5.24 22.35 -17.81
C LEU A 469 4.89 20.93 -18.25
N ILE A 470 5.30 20.57 -19.47
CA ILE A 470 5.17 19.25 -20.06
C ILE A 470 6.57 18.69 -20.30
N PHE A 471 6.82 17.53 -19.72
CA PHE A 471 7.95 16.68 -20.10
C PHE A 471 7.45 15.67 -21.11
N ASP A 472 7.97 15.69 -22.33
CA ASP A 472 7.56 14.79 -23.42
C ASP A 472 8.71 13.84 -23.78
N ASP A 473 8.52 12.59 -23.40
CA ASP A 473 9.48 11.49 -23.55
C ASP A 473 8.86 10.28 -24.29
N THR A 474 7.81 10.54 -25.07
CA THR A 474 6.94 9.51 -25.66
C THR A 474 7.55 8.67 -26.79
N THR A 475 8.62 9.15 -27.42
CA THR A 475 9.31 8.54 -28.57
C THR A 475 10.70 7.97 -28.26
N ASP A 476 10.91 7.60 -26.99
CA ASP A 476 12.19 7.09 -26.52
C ASP A 476 12.59 5.71 -27.08
N GLY A 477 13.88 5.38 -26.97
CA GLY A 477 14.50 4.13 -27.37
C GLY A 477 14.03 2.90 -26.59
N PRO A 478 14.60 1.70 -26.86
CA PRO A 478 14.09 0.42 -26.33
C PRO A 478 14.46 0.13 -24.87
N ASN A 479 15.00 1.10 -24.13
CA ASN A 479 15.49 0.88 -22.77
C ASN A 479 14.39 1.20 -21.75
N SER A 480 14.55 0.67 -20.53
CA SER A 480 13.68 0.99 -19.40
C SER A 480 14.19 2.24 -18.70
N ASP A 481 13.26 3.11 -18.31
CA ASP A 481 13.56 4.39 -17.68
C ASP A 481 13.29 4.40 -16.19
N ILE A 482 13.97 5.30 -15.49
CA ILE A 482 13.72 5.62 -14.09
C ILE A 482 13.47 7.13 -14.01
N TYR A 483 12.22 7.54 -13.84
CA TYR A 483 11.83 8.91 -13.57
C TYR A 483 11.87 9.18 -12.07
N GLU A 484 12.60 10.19 -11.62
CA GLU A 484 12.57 10.63 -10.22
C GLU A 484 12.10 12.08 -10.12
N LEU A 485 10.99 12.29 -9.42
CA LEU A 485 10.32 13.58 -9.25
C LEU A 485 10.46 14.11 -7.82
N THR A 486 10.86 15.38 -7.73
CA THR A 486 10.82 16.17 -6.50
C THR A 486 9.97 17.43 -6.72
N SER A 487 9.71 18.20 -5.65
CA SER A 487 8.92 19.43 -5.71
C SER A 487 9.43 20.50 -6.68
N SER A 488 10.66 20.40 -7.17
CA SER A 488 11.27 21.39 -8.07
C SER A 488 12.20 20.79 -9.12
N ARG A 489 12.21 19.46 -9.30
CA ARG A 489 13.19 18.80 -10.16
C ARG A 489 12.69 17.46 -10.68
N LEU A 490 12.90 17.19 -11.96
CA LEU A 490 12.79 15.87 -12.59
C LEU A 490 14.16 15.38 -13.04
N THR A 491 14.47 14.12 -12.78
CA THR A 491 15.66 13.40 -13.29
C THR A 491 15.25 12.10 -13.99
N LYS A 492 16.01 11.68 -15.00
CA LYS A 492 15.82 10.39 -15.72
C LYS A 492 17.15 9.61 -15.81
N ALA A 493 17.11 8.29 -15.62
CA ALA A 493 18.23 7.34 -15.72
C ALA A 493 17.77 6.04 -16.44
N PRO A 494 18.63 5.19 -17.08
CA PRO A 494 20.09 5.07 -17.02
C PRO A 494 20.89 5.77 -18.14
N LEU A 495 20.27 6.48 -19.09
CA LEU A 495 20.96 7.26 -20.10
C LEU A 495 21.03 8.73 -19.66
N GLY A 496 22.20 9.17 -19.18
CA GLY A 496 22.39 10.56 -18.75
C GLY A 496 22.61 10.80 -17.27
N SER A 497 23.54 10.04 -16.67
CA SER A 497 23.99 10.16 -15.27
C SER A 497 23.92 11.59 -14.71
N ASN A 498 22.94 11.85 -13.84
CA ASN A 498 22.80 13.08 -13.03
C ASN A 498 22.34 14.36 -13.78
N ARG A 499 21.72 14.23 -14.96
CA ARG A 499 21.05 15.35 -15.67
C ARG A 499 19.68 15.62 -15.08
N PHE A 500 19.30 16.89 -14.95
CA PHE A 500 18.01 17.28 -14.40
C PHE A 500 17.39 18.48 -15.09
N VAL A 501 16.06 18.53 -15.03
CA VAL A 501 15.28 19.74 -15.30
C VAL A 501 14.77 20.28 -13.97
N GLN A 502 15.28 21.44 -13.58
CA GLN A 502 14.84 22.18 -12.43
C GLN A 502 13.74 23.14 -12.84
N PHE A 503 12.67 23.21 -12.07
CA PHE A 503 11.52 24.07 -12.37
C PHE A 503 11.03 24.81 -11.14
N SER A 504 10.49 26.01 -11.36
CA SER A 504 9.84 26.82 -10.33
C SER A 504 8.75 27.70 -10.92
N GLY A 505 7.75 28.07 -10.11
CA GLY A 505 6.63 28.91 -10.55
C GLY A 505 5.51 28.19 -11.32
N MET A 506 5.59 26.86 -11.49
CA MET A 506 4.57 26.12 -12.25
C MET A 506 3.24 26.00 -11.51
N ASN A 507 2.14 26.00 -12.28
CA ASN A 507 0.76 25.79 -11.83
C ASN A 507 0.15 24.47 -12.33
N SER A 508 0.76 23.80 -13.31
CA SER A 508 0.44 22.43 -13.71
C SER A 508 1.68 21.75 -14.27
N ILE A 509 1.92 20.50 -13.87
CA ILE A 509 3.03 19.70 -14.40
C ILE A 509 2.48 18.41 -14.97
N ARG A 510 2.91 18.06 -16.18
CA ARG A 510 2.60 16.80 -16.85
C ARG A 510 3.90 16.13 -17.27
N ILE A 511 4.02 14.84 -17.01
CA ILE A 511 5.13 14.02 -17.48
C ILE A 511 4.54 12.93 -18.37
N ASP A 512 4.88 12.95 -19.65
CA ASP A 512 4.56 11.93 -20.64
C ASP A 512 5.78 11.03 -20.79
N GLY A 513 5.74 9.86 -20.15
CA GLY A 513 6.82 8.88 -20.18
C GLY A 513 6.87 8.07 -21.47
N SER A 514 7.91 7.23 -21.58
CA SER A 514 8.17 6.41 -22.76
C SER A 514 7.16 5.28 -22.95
N GLU A 515 7.08 4.75 -24.17
CA GLU A 515 6.28 3.57 -24.48
C GLU A 515 6.93 2.25 -23.98
N GLN A 516 8.00 2.33 -23.18
CA GLN A 516 8.70 1.19 -22.59
C GLN A 516 8.39 1.04 -21.10
N ALA A 517 8.66 -0.15 -20.56
CA ALA A 517 8.54 -0.40 -19.12
C ALA A 517 9.44 0.55 -18.32
N SER A 518 8.86 1.23 -17.33
CA SER A 518 9.52 2.33 -16.62
C SER A 518 9.24 2.32 -15.12
N ASP A 519 10.22 2.69 -14.32
CA ASP A 519 10.08 2.93 -12.88
C ASP A 519 9.88 4.43 -12.62
N TRP A 520 8.93 4.77 -11.75
CA TRP A 520 8.60 6.15 -11.39
C TRP A 520 8.73 6.32 -9.88
N ASN A 521 9.69 7.12 -9.45
CA ASN A 521 9.98 7.41 -8.05
C ASN A 521 9.52 8.84 -7.68
N ILE A 522 8.42 8.95 -6.95
CA ILE A 522 7.83 10.23 -6.55
C ILE A 522 8.25 10.55 -5.12
N LEU A 523 9.23 11.44 -4.97
CA LEU A 523 9.79 11.83 -3.66
C LEU A 523 9.06 13.02 -3.02
N SER A 524 8.57 13.93 -3.85
CA SER A 524 7.72 15.07 -3.48
C SER A 524 7.12 15.72 -4.72
N VAL A 525 6.01 16.46 -4.55
CA VAL A 525 5.39 17.26 -5.62
C VAL A 525 5.27 18.72 -5.17
N PRO A 526 5.30 19.70 -6.10
CA PRO A 526 5.13 21.11 -5.75
C PRO A 526 3.77 21.38 -5.13
N SER A 527 3.72 22.26 -4.12
CA SER A 527 2.45 22.70 -3.54
C SER A 527 1.63 23.57 -4.50
N SER A 528 2.28 24.21 -5.48
CA SER A 528 1.65 25.16 -6.40
C SER A 528 0.99 24.51 -7.63
N ALA A 529 1.30 23.25 -7.93
CA ALA A 529 0.84 22.58 -9.14
C ALA A 529 0.38 21.14 -8.86
N PRO A 530 -0.80 20.72 -9.34
CA PRO A 530 -1.09 19.31 -9.48
C PRO A 530 -0.17 18.68 -10.53
N VAL A 531 0.12 17.39 -10.35
CA VAL A 531 1.01 16.62 -11.22
C VAL A 531 0.21 15.54 -11.94
N THR A 532 0.39 15.41 -13.25
CA THR A 532 -0.12 14.27 -14.04
C THR A 532 1.07 13.46 -14.54
N LEU A 533 1.07 12.16 -14.25
CA LEU A 533 2.05 11.19 -14.73
C LEU A 533 1.38 10.29 -15.76
N ASN A 534 1.96 10.14 -16.93
CA ASN A 534 1.49 9.24 -17.97
C ASN A 534 2.58 8.21 -18.26
N GLY A 535 2.29 6.94 -17.97
CA GLY A 535 3.26 5.85 -17.95
C GLY A 535 3.76 5.43 -19.33
N GLY A 536 2.83 5.16 -20.26
CA GLY A 536 3.14 4.69 -21.61
C GLY A 536 2.26 3.50 -21.99
N SER A 537 2.81 2.55 -22.75
CA SER A 537 2.21 1.24 -23.04
C SER A 537 2.99 0.05 -22.52
N GLY A 538 4.03 0.30 -21.73
CA GLY A 538 4.96 -0.70 -21.23
C GLY A 538 4.43 -1.44 -20.02
N THR A 539 5.20 -1.42 -18.94
CA THR A 539 4.85 -1.97 -17.64
C THR A 539 5.46 -1.03 -16.64
N GLU A 540 4.64 -0.20 -16.02
CA GLU A 540 5.08 0.94 -15.25
C GLU A 540 4.94 0.70 -13.75
N ASN A 541 6.00 1.00 -12.99
CA ASN A 541 6.01 0.88 -11.53
C ASN A 541 6.07 2.26 -10.87
N PHE A 542 4.94 2.75 -10.36
CA PHE A 542 4.84 4.02 -9.66
C PHE A 542 5.01 3.83 -8.15
N THR A 543 6.11 4.36 -7.60
CA THR A 543 6.42 4.28 -6.17
C THR A 543 6.45 5.67 -5.53
N PHE A 544 5.61 5.88 -4.52
CA PHE A 544 5.54 7.14 -3.76
C PHE A 544 6.44 7.09 -2.54
N GLU A 545 7.73 7.38 -2.74
CA GLU A 545 8.80 7.44 -1.74
C GLU A 545 8.84 8.80 -1.01
N LEU A 546 7.70 9.22 -0.47
CA LEU A 546 7.50 10.58 0.03
C LEU A 546 8.30 10.90 1.30
N THR A 547 9.14 11.92 1.22
CA THR A 547 9.91 12.44 2.38
C THR A 547 9.11 13.42 3.26
N SER A 548 7.97 13.87 2.77
CA SER A 548 7.01 14.75 3.46
C SER A 548 5.60 14.51 2.90
N ASN A 549 4.56 15.01 3.58
CA ASN A 549 3.19 14.95 3.10
C ASN A 549 3.07 15.42 1.64
N LEU A 550 2.29 14.69 0.85
CA LEU A 550 1.98 15.02 -0.53
C LEU A 550 1.30 16.39 -0.56
N ALA A 551 1.95 17.38 -1.19
CA ALA A 551 1.54 18.78 -1.09
C ALA A 551 0.36 19.16 -1.99
N ASN A 552 0.07 18.37 -3.03
CA ASN A 552 -1.00 18.60 -4.00
C ASN A 552 -1.48 17.25 -4.58
N SER A 553 -2.58 17.24 -5.32
CA SER A 553 -3.10 16.02 -5.95
C SER A 553 -2.22 15.52 -7.08
N VAL A 554 -2.13 14.19 -7.23
CA VAL A 554 -1.42 13.53 -8.33
C VAL A 554 -2.40 12.64 -9.10
N VAL A 555 -2.37 12.74 -10.42
CA VAL A 555 -3.08 11.82 -11.33
C VAL A 555 -2.04 10.92 -11.99
N VAL A 556 -2.27 9.61 -11.95
CA VAL A 556 -1.41 8.61 -12.58
C VAL A 556 -2.24 7.88 -13.63
N ASN A 557 -1.87 8.04 -14.89
CA ASN A 557 -2.42 7.27 -16.00
C ASN A 557 -1.35 6.25 -16.40
N ALA A 558 -1.50 4.99 -15.98
CA ALA A 558 -0.46 3.99 -16.15
C ALA A 558 -0.32 3.57 -17.61
N GLY A 559 -1.32 2.91 -18.20
CA GLY A 559 -1.28 2.56 -19.61
C GLY A 559 -2.00 1.25 -19.90
N PRO A 560 -1.92 0.70 -21.12
CA PRO A 560 -2.36 -0.68 -21.40
C PRO A 560 -1.40 -1.77 -20.86
N GLY A 561 -0.46 -1.41 -19.96
CA GLY A 561 0.57 -2.28 -19.39
C GLY A 561 0.10 -3.11 -18.20
N ASN A 562 0.97 -3.96 -17.64
CA ASN A 562 0.69 -4.60 -16.34
C ASN A 562 1.31 -3.75 -15.24
N ASP A 563 0.60 -2.72 -14.80
CA ASP A 563 1.23 -1.62 -14.10
C ASP A 563 1.08 -1.76 -12.59
N SER A 564 1.95 -1.09 -11.82
CA SER A 564 1.89 -1.11 -10.36
C SER A 564 1.93 0.26 -9.73
N LEU A 565 1.18 0.43 -8.65
CA LEU A 565 1.24 1.59 -7.76
C LEU A 565 1.60 1.11 -6.35
N VAL A 566 2.61 1.73 -5.76
CA VAL A 566 3.02 1.49 -4.38
C VAL A 566 2.88 2.79 -3.59
N LEU A 567 1.97 2.80 -2.62
CA LEU A 567 1.85 3.86 -1.62
C LEU A 567 2.32 3.34 -0.26
N GLY A 568 3.05 4.19 0.47
CA GLY A 568 3.72 3.86 1.75
C GLY A 568 5.23 4.07 1.68
N GLY A 569 5.84 3.71 0.55
CA GLY A 569 7.27 3.87 0.26
C GLY A 569 8.18 3.21 1.32
N ALA A 570 9.44 3.65 1.44
CA ALA A 570 10.42 3.13 2.39
C ALA A 570 10.07 3.35 3.87
N GLY A 571 8.99 4.09 4.15
CA GLY A 571 8.46 4.31 5.49
C GLY A 571 7.24 3.46 5.84
N ASP A 572 6.67 2.74 4.87
CA ASP A 572 5.41 1.99 5.01
C ASP A 572 4.32 2.84 5.69
N ASP A 573 4.18 4.10 5.25
CA ASP A 573 3.34 5.14 5.87
C ASP A 573 2.43 5.79 4.82
N LEU A 574 1.14 5.46 4.86
CA LEU A 574 0.15 5.99 3.92
C LEU A 574 -0.24 7.44 4.23
N ASP A 575 -0.02 7.97 5.43
CA ASP A 575 -0.48 9.33 5.79
C ASP A 575 0.15 10.40 4.91
N ARG A 576 1.41 10.18 4.48
CA ARG A 576 2.10 11.12 3.60
C ARG A 576 1.48 11.14 2.22
N ALA A 577 1.22 9.97 1.63
CA ALA A 577 0.62 9.86 0.30
C ALA A 577 -0.83 10.35 0.32
N LEU A 578 -1.58 9.99 1.36
CA LEU A 578 -2.99 10.35 1.54
C LEU A 578 -3.18 11.70 2.26
N ALA A 579 -2.17 12.56 2.30
CA ALA A 579 -2.35 13.95 2.70
C ALA A 579 -3.18 14.74 1.67
N ASN A 580 -3.14 14.32 0.40
CA ASN A 580 -3.93 14.82 -0.71
C ASN A 580 -4.46 13.63 -1.56
N THR A 581 -5.21 13.94 -2.62
CA THR A 581 -5.78 12.90 -3.50
C THR A 581 -4.74 12.33 -4.47
N VAL A 582 -4.64 11.00 -4.53
CA VAL A 582 -3.96 10.26 -5.60
C VAL A 582 -5.04 9.61 -6.47
N ASP A 583 -5.06 9.91 -7.76
CA ASP A 583 -6.00 9.33 -8.74
C ASP A 583 -5.27 8.35 -9.64
N TRP A 584 -5.38 7.05 -9.35
CA TRP A 584 -4.80 5.96 -10.10
C TRP A 584 -5.72 5.46 -11.21
N ARG A 585 -5.17 5.36 -12.42
CA ARG A 585 -5.83 4.80 -13.60
C ARG A 585 -4.91 3.77 -14.23
N GLY A 586 -5.05 2.51 -13.82
CA GLY A 586 -4.32 1.38 -14.40
C GLY A 586 -4.65 1.20 -15.87
N GLN A 587 -5.94 1.36 -16.24
CA GLN A 587 -6.48 1.19 -17.59
C GLN A 587 -6.64 -0.27 -18.02
N GLY A 588 -5.73 -0.84 -18.82
CA GLY A 588 -5.90 -2.19 -19.33
C GLY A 588 -4.65 -3.01 -19.05
N GLY A 589 -4.79 -4.27 -18.64
CA GLY A 589 -3.66 -5.07 -18.20
C GLY A 589 -4.04 -5.85 -16.96
N ASP A 590 -3.04 -6.34 -16.23
CA ASP A 590 -3.18 -6.89 -14.87
C ASP A 590 -2.49 -5.93 -13.89
N ASP A 591 -3.23 -4.94 -13.42
CA ASP A 591 -2.73 -3.81 -12.64
C ASP A 591 -2.77 -4.08 -11.14
N HIS A 592 -1.73 -3.65 -10.43
CA HIS A 592 -1.51 -3.95 -9.01
C HIS A 592 -1.33 -2.69 -8.15
N VAL A 593 -2.19 -2.50 -7.15
CA VAL A 593 -2.06 -1.44 -6.15
C VAL A 593 -1.64 -2.03 -4.80
N SER A 594 -0.47 -1.63 -4.30
CA SER A 594 0.06 -1.96 -2.97
C SER A 594 -0.02 -0.77 -2.04
N LEU A 595 -0.61 -1.00 -0.86
CA LEU A 595 -0.92 0.00 0.15
C LEU A 595 -0.34 -0.51 1.47
N ASP A 596 0.82 0.00 1.86
CA ASP A 596 1.48 -0.41 3.09
C ASP A 596 1.50 0.74 4.10
N ASP A 597 0.81 0.53 5.22
CA ASP A 597 0.73 1.47 6.34
C ASP A 597 1.36 0.91 7.62
N SER A 598 2.08 -0.21 7.52
CA SER A 598 2.61 -0.94 8.67
C SER A 598 3.68 -0.18 9.46
N GLY A 599 4.32 0.82 8.86
CA GLY A 599 5.31 1.71 9.46
C GLY A 599 4.73 2.95 10.14
N ASP A 600 3.43 3.22 10.03
CA ASP A 600 2.75 4.30 10.73
C ASP A 600 2.70 4.06 12.26
N ALA A 601 2.45 5.13 13.03
CA ALA A 601 2.28 5.08 14.47
C ALA A 601 1.22 4.04 14.88
N SER A 602 1.45 3.35 16.00
CA SER A 602 0.59 2.28 16.53
C SER A 602 -0.76 2.78 17.11
N THR A 603 -1.31 3.86 16.57
CA THR A 603 -2.62 4.39 16.92
C THR A 603 -3.69 3.80 16.02
N ALA A 604 -4.79 3.33 16.63
CA ALA A 604 -5.95 2.80 15.93
C ALA A 604 -6.42 3.72 14.79
N ALA A 605 -6.49 3.18 13.59
CA ALA A 605 -6.97 3.85 12.38
C ALA A 605 -8.18 3.11 11.77
N GLY A 606 -8.90 3.83 10.92
CA GLY A 606 -10.03 3.32 10.15
C GLY A 606 -9.70 3.34 8.66
N TYR A 607 -9.87 2.21 7.98
CA TYR A 607 -9.64 2.08 6.53
C TYR A 607 -10.95 1.72 5.84
N VAL A 608 -11.30 2.40 4.76
CA VAL A 608 -12.49 2.06 3.95
C VAL A 608 -12.06 1.79 2.52
N LEU A 609 -12.24 0.55 2.07
CA LEU A 609 -11.86 0.05 0.75
C LEU A 609 -13.10 -0.35 -0.07
N THR A 610 -13.32 0.29 -1.23
CA THR A 610 -14.50 0.05 -2.08
C THR A 610 -14.23 -0.76 -3.35
N GLY A 611 -13.00 -1.28 -3.52
CA GLY A 611 -12.52 -1.87 -4.79
C GLY A 611 -12.07 -0.84 -5.84
N SER A 612 -12.47 0.42 -5.68
CA SER A 612 -12.11 1.55 -6.54
C SER A 612 -11.66 2.79 -5.76
N SER A 613 -11.61 2.71 -4.44
CA SER A 613 -11.09 3.78 -3.59
C SER A 613 -10.62 3.28 -2.24
N LEU A 614 -9.69 4.03 -1.64
CA LEU A 614 -9.27 3.89 -0.25
C LEU A 614 -9.36 5.25 0.45
N THR A 615 -9.92 5.25 1.66
CA THR A 615 -9.78 6.36 2.63
C THR A 615 -9.25 5.85 3.96
N LYS A 616 -8.45 6.68 4.64
CA LYS A 616 -7.89 6.42 5.98
C LYS A 616 -8.34 7.52 6.93
N SER A 617 -8.82 7.17 8.13
CA SER A 617 -9.45 8.12 9.07
C SER A 617 -8.50 9.17 9.65
N THR A 618 -7.19 8.93 9.61
CA THR A 618 -6.14 9.84 10.08
C THR A 618 -5.63 10.78 9.00
N SER A 619 -5.97 10.54 7.73
CA SER A 619 -5.51 11.32 6.59
C SER A 619 -6.65 12.20 6.03
N THR A 620 -6.29 13.28 5.32
CA THR A 620 -7.26 14.24 4.75
C THR A 620 -7.61 13.96 3.28
N GLY A 621 -6.75 13.23 2.57
CA GLY A 621 -6.90 12.86 1.18
C GLY A 621 -7.51 11.47 1.00
N SER A 622 -7.36 10.93 -0.21
CA SER A 622 -7.92 9.64 -0.62
C SER A 622 -7.15 9.08 -1.81
N LEU A 623 -7.24 7.77 -2.02
CA LEU A 623 -6.85 7.13 -3.27
C LEU A 623 -8.12 6.78 -4.06
N THR A 624 -8.18 7.14 -5.34
CA THR A 624 -9.13 6.58 -6.31
C THR A 624 -8.40 5.64 -7.26
N MET A 625 -9.05 4.54 -7.65
CA MET A 625 -8.48 3.47 -8.46
C MET A 625 -9.46 3.09 -9.57
N ALA A 626 -9.01 3.11 -10.82
CA ALA A 626 -9.76 2.66 -11.98
C ALA A 626 -8.91 1.73 -12.84
N GLY A 627 -9.46 0.59 -13.28
CA GLY A 627 -8.69 -0.47 -13.95
C GLY A 627 -7.66 -1.04 -12.98
N THR A 628 -8.10 -1.84 -12.02
CA THR A 628 -7.20 -2.40 -11.00
C THR A 628 -7.66 -3.80 -10.68
N GLU A 629 -6.81 -4.76 -10.99
CA GLU A 629 -7.08 -6.18 -10.85
C GLU A 629 -6.61 -6.70 -9.50
N THR A 630 -5.51 -6.16 -8.95
CA THR A 630 -4.99 -6.61 -7.65
C THR A 630 -4.84 -5.45 -6.69
N ILE A 631 -5.37 -5.61 -5.47
CA ILE A 631 -5.25 -4.62 -4.38
C ILE A 631 -4.69 -5.34 -3.15
N HIS A 632 -3.61 -4.80 -2.59
CA HIS A 632 -3.01 -5.28 -1.35
C HIS A 632 -2.97 -4.14 -0.33
N LEU A 633 -3.62 -4.33 0.82
CA LEU A 633 -3.64 -3.39 1.94
C LEU A 633 -3.07 -4.04 3.19
N VAL A 634 -2.10 -3.39 3.81
CA VAL A 634 -1.57 -3.71 5.15
C VAL A 634 -1.80 -2.51 6.05
N ALA A 635 -2.59 -2.68 7.10
CA ALA A 635 -2.85 -1.62 8.09
C ALA A 635 -1.71 -1.46 9.10
N ASN A 636 -1.77 -0.36 9.87
CA ASN A 636 -0.74 0.00 10.84
C ASN A 636 -0.76 -0.91 12.09
N ALA A 637 0.17 -0.69 13.03
CA ALA A 637 0.30 -1.53 14.24
C ALA A 637 -0.71 -1.23 15.38
N GLY A 638 -1.75 -0.42 15.13
CA GLY A 638 -2.82 -0.15 16.09
C GLY A 638 -3.98 -1.15 15.98
N SER A 639 -4.91 -1.14 16.95
CA SER A 639 -6.18 -1.89 16.82
C SER A 639 -7.11 -1.21 15.82
N ASN A 640 -7.10 -1.68 14.57
CA ASN A 640 -7.74 -0.99 13.45
C ASN A 640 -9.16 -1.48 13.18
N THR A 641 -9.92 -0.65 12.48
CA THR A 641 -11.17 -1.07 11.84
C THR A 641 -11.02 -0.93 10.33
N ILE A 642 -11.04 -2.06 9.61
CA ILE A 642 -10.90 -2.10 8.16
C ILE A 642 -12.24 -2.52 7.58
N THR A 643 -12.78 -1.67 6.72
CA THR A 643 -14.12 -1.83 6.16
C THR A 643 -14.03 -2.05 4.66
N VAL A 644 -14.54 -3.18 4.17
CA VAL A 644 -14.46 -3.60 2.77
C VAL A 644 -15.86 -3.62 2.14
N GLU A 645 -16.04 -3.01 0.98
CA GLU A 645 -17.30 -3.05 0.23
C GLU A 645 -17.33 -4.22 -0.76
N PHE A 646 -17.65 -5.42 -0.27
CA PHE A 646 -17.65 -6.65 -1.06
C PHE A 646 -18.52 -6.59 -2.32
N GLY A 647 -19.65 -5.88 -2.29
CA GLY A 647 -20.57 -5.77 -3.43
C GLY A 647 -20.05 -4.95 -4.62
N ASN A 648 -18.97 -4.19 -4.44
CA ASN A 648 -18.31 -3.43 -5.51
C ASN A 648 -17.08 -4.15 -6.08
N LEU A 649 -16.69 -5.30 -5.52
CA LEU A 649 -15.57 -6.10 -6.01
C LEU A 649 -16.02 -6.97 -7.19
N THR A 650 -15.48 -6.70 -8.37
CA THR A 650 -15.92 -7.33 -9.63
C THR A 650 -15.14 -8.59 -9.96
N GLN A 651 -15.72 -9.49 -10.75
CA GLN A 651 -15.03 -10.70 -11.24
C GLN A 651 -13.67 -10.36 -11.89
N GLY A 652 -12.62 -11.05 -11.47
CA GLY A 652 -11.24 -10.84 -11.94
C GLY A 652 -10.37 -10.04 -10.97
N GLN A 653 -10.98 -9.28 -10.05
CA GLN A 653 -10.24 -8.62 -8.98
C GLN A 653 -9.77 -9.61 -7.91
N ARG A 654 -8.60 -9.32 -7.31
CA ARG A 654 -7.99 -10.04 -6.19
C ARG A 654 -7.65 -9.03 -5.11
N VAL A 655 -8.28 -9.14 -3.95
CA VAL A 655 -8.10 -8.19 -2.84
C VAL A 655 -7.49 -8.90 -1.65
N THR A 656 -6.38 -8.38 -1.13
CA THR A 656 -5.75 -8.88 0.11
C THR A 656 -5.73 -7.76 1.14
N VAL A 657 -6.22 -8.04 2.34
CA VAL A 657 -6.31 -7.09 3.47
C VAL A 657 -5.68 -7.71 4.71
N GLY A 658 -4.68 -7.06 5.26
CA GLY A 658 -4.04 -7.38 6.54
C GLY A 658 -4.34 -6.34 7.61
N GLY A 659 -4.79 -6.79 8.80
CA GLY A 659 -4.95 -5.96 9.99
C GLY A 659 -3.63 -5.43 10.55
N GLY A 660 -2.58 -6.23 10.44
CA GLY A 660 -1.24 -5.86 10.86
C GLY A 660 -0.95 -6.37 12.27
N GLN A 661 -0.65 -5.47 13.19
CA GLN A 661 -0.44 -5.79 14.61
C GLN A 661 -1.53 -5.09 15.41
N GLY A 662 -1.94 -5.66 16.54
CA GLY A 662 -3.03 -5.12 17.36
C GLY A 662 -4.30 -5.95 17.20
N ASP A 663 -5.31 -5.64 18.01
CA ASP A 663 -6.60 -6.33 17.92
C ASP A 663 -7.45 -5.67 16.82
N ASP A 664 -7.47 -6.25 15.62
CA ASP A 664 -8.07 -5.67 14.43
C ASP A 664 -9.49 -6.17 14.16
N THR A 665 -10.32 -5.33 13.54
CA THR A 665 -11.64 -5.72 13.03
C THR A 665 -11.74 -5.47 11.54
N ILE A 666 -11.90 -6.54 10.75
CA ILE A 666 -12.18 -6.47 9.31
C ILE A 666 -13.68 -6.73 9.10
N THR A 667 -14.40 -5.78 8.52
CA THR A 667 -15.88 -5.82 8.41
C THR A 667 -16.39 -5.36 7.05
N SER A 668 -17.63 -5.71 6.69
CA SER A 668 -18.31 -5.21 5.50
C SER A 668 -18.77 -3.75 5.63
N LEU A 669 -18.64 -2.94 4.56
CA LEU A 669 -19.13 -1.55 4.51
C LEU A 669 -20.65 -1.47 4.48
N SER A 670 -21.24 -2.22 3.55
CA SER A 670 -22.66 -2.19 3.24
C SER A 670 -23.25 -3.55 3.62
N PRO A 671 -24.12 -3.62 4.64
CA PRO A 671 -24.79 -4.86 5.01
C PRO A 671 -25.54 -5.45 3.82
N GLY A 672 -25.54 -6.78 3.68
CA GLY A 672 -26.27 -7.48 2.62
C GLY A 672 -25.54 -7.59 1.26
N THR A 673 -24.25 -7.23 1.21
CA THR A 673 -23.44 -7.31 -0.01
C THR A 673 -22.46 -8.48 -0.05
N VAL A 674 -22.30 -9.22 1.05
CA VAL A 674 -21.38 -10.36 1.14
C VAL A 674 -21.81 -11.47 0.17
N SER A 675 -23.11 -11.67 0.00
CA SER A 675 -23.68 -12.61 -0.98
C SER A 675 -23.56 -12.17 -2.44
N LEU A 676 -23.06 -10.97 -2.73
CA LEU A 676 -22.84 -10.45 -4.08
C LEU A 676 -21.37 -10.51 -4.52
N LEU A 677 -20.48 -11.06 -3.69
CA LEU A 677 -19.04 -11.08 -3.96
C LEU A 677 -18.68 -11.89 -5.21
N GLU A 678 -18.08 -11.24 -6.20
CA GLU A 678 -17.57 -11.88 -7.41
C GLU A 678 -16.05 -12.12 -7.40
N ALA A 679 -15.32 -11.33 -6.62
CA ALA A 679 -13.87 -11.34 -6.52
C ALA A 679 -13.34 -12.33 -5.47
N ASP A 680 -12.10 -12.76 -5.64
CA ASP A 680 -11.40 -13.50 -4.59
C ASP A 680 -10.79 -12.52 -3.59
N VAL A 681 -11.06 -12.76 -2.30
CA VAL A 681 -10.62 -11.89 -1.21
C VAL A 681 -9.82 -12.70 -0.20
N THR A 682 -8.73 -12.15 0.32
CA THR A 682 -7.95 -12.71 1.42
C THR A 682 -7.94 -11.72 2.57
N LEU A 683 -8.41 -12.14 3.74
CA LEU A 683 -8.52 -11.33 4.96
C LEU A 683 -7.68 -11.96 6.06
N THR A 684 -6.68 -11.24 6.56
CA THR A 684 -5.84 -11.71 7.66
C THR A 684 -5.86 -10.70 8.78
N GLY A 685 -6.21 -11.13 10.00
CA GLY A 685 -6.11 -10.29 11.20
C GLY A 685 -4.68 -9.84 11.44
N GLY A 686 -3.78 -10.80 11.63
CA GLY A 686 -2.36 -10.52 11.83
C GLY A 686 -1.93 -10.97 13.22
N ALA A 687 -1.25 -10.12 13.97
CA ALA A 687 -0.89 -10.42 15.35
C ALA A 687 -1.77 -9.65 16.32
N GLY A 688 -2.58 -10.35 17.10
CA GLY A 688 -3.48 -9.76 18.07
C GLY A 688 -4.62 -10.71 18.36
N THR A 689 -5.72 -10.19 18.91
CA THR A 689 -7.02 -10.87 18.91
C THR A 689 -7.90 -10.20 17.88
N ASP A 690 -7.98 -10.81 16.69
CA ASP A 690 -8.61 -10.21 15.53
C ASP A 690 -10.01 -10.72 15.29
N THR A 691 -10.83 -9.92 14.59
CA THR A 691 -12.20 -10.26 14.24
C THR A 691 -12.47 -10.02 12.77
N ILE A 692 -12.96 -11.05 12.08
CA ILE A 692 -13.53 -10.95 10.74
C ILE A 692 -15.04 -11.01 10.86
N ARG A 693 -15.72 -9.93 10.48
CA ARG A 693 -17.18 -9.78 10.56
C ARG A 693 -17.81 -9.61 9.19
N LEU A 694 -18.60 -10.59 8.78
CA LEU A 694 -19.34 -10.57 7.52
C LEU A 694 -20.82 -10.30 7.81
N ASP A 695 -21.29 -9.09 7.45
CA ASP A 695 -22.68 -8.68 7.64
C ASP A 695 -23.46 -8.75 6.32
N ASP A 696 -24.29 -9.79 6.20
CA ASP A 696 -25.22 -9.99 5.09
C ASP A 696 -26.69 -9.78 5.50
N SER A 697 -26.94 -9.08 6.62
CA SER A 697 -28.27 -8.95 7.25
C SER A 697 -29.35 -8.30 6.37
N LEU A 698 -28.95 -7.42 5.43
CA LEU A 698 -29.86 -6.78 4.47
C LEU A 698 -29.95 -7.52 3.12
N GLY A 699 -29.35 -8.73 3.03
CA GLY A 699 -29.43 -9.59 1.86
C GLY A 699 -30.89 -9.95 1.54
N SER A 700 -31.32 -9.65 0.31
CA SER A 700 -32.72 -9.86 -0.12
C SER A 700 -32.95 -11.17 -0.86
N VAL A 701 -31.89 -11.94 -1.11
CA VAL A 701 -31.92 -13.22 -1.83
C VAL A 701 -31.71 -14.34 -0.82
N ALA A 702 -32.45 -15.45 -0.94
CA ALA A 702 -32.19 -16.64 -0.14
C ALA A 702 -30.81 -17.21 -0.52
N THR A 703 -29.87 -17.16 0.41
CA THR A 703 -28.48 -17.56 0.22
C THR A 703 -28.18 -18.85 0.96
N GLY A 704 -27.07 -19.50 0.61
CA GLY A 704 -26.49 -20.56 1.41
C GLY A 704 -25.03 -20.25 1.57
N TYR A 705 -24.45 -20.52 2.73
CA TYR A 705 -23.05 -20.26 3.02
C TYR A 705 -22.30 -21.57 3.25
N GLU A 706 -21.05 -21.61 2.82
CA GLU A 706 -20.13 -22.69 3.06
C GLU A 706 -18.91 -22.14 3.78
N LEU A 707 -18.61 -22.73 4.94
CA LEU A 707 -17.54 -22.35 5.83
C LEU A 707 -16.62 -23.56 6.04
N THR A 708 -15.33 -23.34 5.78
CA THR A 708 -14.23 -24.23 6.19
C THR A 708 -13.39 -23.51 7.23
N ASP A 709 -12.32 -24.13 7.72
CA ASP A 709 -11.34 -23.58 8.64
C ASP A 709 -10.58 -22.36 8.11
N SER A 710 -10.59 -22.14 6.78
CA SER A 710 -9.88 -21.03 6.15
C SER A 710 -10.64 -20.33 5.02
N THR A 711 -11.84 -20.80 4.64
CA THR A 711 -12.61 -20.22 3.54
C THR A 711 -14.09 -20.02 3.87
N PHE A 712 -14.66 -18.95 3.33
CA PHE A 712 -16.08 -18.65 3.35
C PHE A 712 -16.56 -18.35 1.92
N GLN A 713 -17.70 -18.93 1.54
CA GLN A 713 -18.30 -18.74 0.22
C GLN A 713 -19.84 -18.75 0.28
N SER A 714 -20.49 -17.94 -0.57
CA SER A 714 -21.93 -18.02 -0.84
C SER A 714 -22.21 -19.01 -2.00
N VAL A 715 -23.18 -19.92 -1.85
CA VAL A 715 -23.34 -21.13 -2.71
C VAL A 715 -24.60 -21.11 -3.59
N VAL A 716 -25.51 -20.15 -3.39
CA VAL A 716 -26.83 -20.13 -4.08
C VAL A 716 -26.91 -19.08 -5.20
N VAL A 717 -25.87 -18.26 -5.37
CA VAL A 717 -25.79 -17.19 -6.38
C VAL A 717 -24.85 -17.55 -7.53
N ALA A 718 -24.99 -16.87 -8.68
CA ALA A 718 -24.10 -17.01 -9.84
C ALA A 718 -22.69 -16.43 -9.61
N PHE A 719 -22.46 -15.85 -8.44
CA PHE A 719 -21.20 -15.24 -8.03
C PHE A 719 -20.34 -16.29 -7.32
N THR A 720 -19.06 -16.39 -7.70
CA THR A 720 -18.17 -17.49 -7.29
C THR A 720 -17.04 -17.05 -6.36
N GLY A 721 -17.00 -15.79 -5.94
CA GLY A 721 -15.91 -15.24 -5.14
C GLY A 721 -15.74 -15.99 -3.82
N VAL A 722 -14.49 -16.24 -3.44
CA VAL A 722 -14.13 -16.91 -2.18
C VAL A 722 -13.43 -15.93 -1.26
N ILE A 723 -13.85 -15.90 0.01
CA ILE A 723 -13.12 -15.21 1.08
C ILE A 723 -12.22 -16.22 1.77
N ASN A 724 -10.90 -16.09 1.58
CA ASN A 724 -9.91 -16.75 2.41
C ASN A 724 -9.69 -15.92 3.66
N TYR A 725 -9.63 -16.55 4.82
CA TYR A 725 -9.57 -15.81 6.08
C TYR A 725 -8.65 -16.44 7.14
N THR A 726 -8.12 -15.62 8.04
CA THR A 726 -7.41 -16.04 9.24
C THR A 726 -7.59 -14.99 10.33
N ALA A 727 -8.21 -15.36 11.46
CA ALA A 727 -8.45 -14.51 12.64
C ALA A 727 -8.83 -15.37 13.86
N GLU A 728 -8.78 -14.79 15.06
CA GLU A 728 -9.20 -15.42 16.32
C GLU A 728 -10.73 -15.40 16.49
N ASN A 729 -11.45 -14.51 15.80
CA ASN A 729 -12.91 -14.46 15.80
C ASN A 729 -13.46 -14.35 14.38
N PHE A 730 -14.43 -15.20 14.05
CA PHE A 730 -15.18 -15.13 12.80
C PHE A 730 -16.67 -14.95 13.10
N GLU A 731 -17.25 -13.86 12.62
CA GLU A 731 -18.65 -13.52 12.82
C GLU A 731 -19.39 -13.46 11.48
N LEU A 732 -20.48 -14.20 11.36
CA LEU A 732 -21.42 -14.13 10.23
C LEU A 732 -22.78 -13.66 10.72
N THR A 733 -23.37 -12.70 10.01
CA THR A 733 -24.79 -12.32 10.17
C THR A 733 -25.52 -12.49 8.86
N ALA A 734 -26.42 -13.47 8.79
CA ALA A 734 -27.27 -13.73 7.63
C ALA A 734 -28.53 -12.85 7.64
N GLY A 735 -29.23 -12.82 6.51
CA GLY A 735 -30.43 -12.00 6.30
C GLY A 735 -31.73 -12.64 6.79
N ALA A 736 -32.86 -11.97 6.54
CA ALA A 736 -34.19 -12.41 6.97
C ALA A 736 -34.80 -13.58 6.15
N GLN A 737 -34.00 -14.29 5.36
CA GLN A 737 -34.45 -15.36 4.47
C GLN A 737 -33.93 -16.71 4.97
N SER A 738 -34.67 -17.78 4.67
CA SER A 738 -34.21 -19.15 4.91
C SER A 738 -32.87 -19.43 4.23
N THR A 739 -31.87 -19.78 5.04
CA THR A 739 -30.47 -19.89 4.70
C THR A 739 -29.93 -21.25 5.15
N ASN A 740 -29.13 -21.88 4.28
CA ASN A 740 -28.39 -23.08 4.66
C ASN A 740 -26.93 -22.72 4.93
N ILE A 741 -26.50 -22.84 6.18
CA ILE A 741 -25.13 -22.56 6.62
C ILE A 741 -24.42 -23.90 6.82
N ARG A 742 -23.47 -24.23 5.95
CA ARG A 742 -22.70 -25.49 5.99
C ARG A 742 -21.34 -25.25 6.62
N ILE A 743 -21.07 -25.92 7.72
CA ILE A 743 -19.82 -25.85 8.47
C ILE A 743 -19.08 -27.17 8.28
N GLN A 744 -17.94 -27.13 7.60
CA GLN A 744 -17.16 -28.32 7.26
C GLN A 744 -15.99 -28.55 8.22
N SER A 745 -15.28 -27.48 8.55
CA SER A 745 -14.13 -27.48 9.45
C SER A 745 -14.02 -26.12 10.15
N THR A 746 -13.33 -26.09 11.29
CA THR A 746 -13.05 -24.87 12.06
C THR A 746 -11.62 -24.90 12.58
N THR A 747 -11.02 -23.73 12.77
CA THR A 747 -9.65 -23.58 13.30
C THR A 747 -9.65 -23.57 14.83
N ALA A 748 -8.72 -24.30 15.47
CA ALA A 748 -8.71 -24.53 16.92
C ALA A 748 -8.60 -23.27 17.82
N THR A 749 -8.11 -22.17 17.25
CA THR A 749 -7.91 -20.89 17.93
C THR A 749 -8.91 -19.83 17.51
N THR A 750 -9.91 -20.20 16.72
CA THR A 750 -10.91 -19.28 16.18
C THR A 750 -12.28 -19.60 16.78
N ASP A 751 -12.91 -18.58 17.37
CA ASP A 751 -14.30 -18.64 17.81
C ASP A 751 -15.23 -18.24 16.65
N TYR A 752 -16.25 -19.06 16.38
CA TYR A 752 -17.17 -18.86 15.26
C TYR A 752 -18.55 -18.47 15.75
N THR A 753 -18.98 -17.23 15.50
CA THR A 753 -20.33 -16.76 15.85
C THR A 753 -21.20 -16.65 14.61
N LEU A 754 -22.25 -17.47 14.53
CA LEU A 754 -23.11 -17.58 13.35
C LEU A 754 -24.55 -17.15 13.70
N ASN A 755 -24.94 -15.98 13.21
CA ASN A 755 -26.29 -15.43 13.37
C ASN A 755 -27.12 -15.66 12.11
N ALA A 756 -28.25 -16.35 12.22
CA ALA A 756 -29.04 -16.75 11.05
C ALA A 756 -30.11 -15.74 10.60
N GLY A 757 -30.64 -14.90 11.50
CA GLY A 757 -31.61 -13.86 11.16
C GLY A 757 -33.07 -14.26 11.44
N ASP A 758 -34.02 -13.74 10.68
CA ASP A 758 -35.46 -14.00 10.88
C ASP A 758 -36.00 -15.18 10.01
N GLY A 759 -35.11 -15.89 9.29
CA GLY A 759 -35.44 -16.94 8.34
C GLY A 759 -35.75 -18.29 9.00
N ASN A 760 -36.21 -19.29 8.23
CA ASN A 760 -36.14 -20.68 8.70
C ASN A 760 -34.81 -21.26 8.25
N ASP A 761 -33.83 -21.25 9.13
CA ASP A 761 -32.44 -21.49 8.78
C ASP A 761 -31.97 -22.90 9.14
N THR A 762 -30.91 -23.36 8.50
CA THR A 762 -30.33 -24.69 8.76
C THR A 762 -28.82 -24.62 8.88
N PHE A 763 -28.31 -24.96 10.05
CA PHE A 763 -26.89 -25.17 10.32
C PHE A 763 -26.53 -26.64 10.09
N THR A 764 -25.63 -26.94 9.16
CA THR A 764 -25.23 -28.31 8.85
C THR A 764 -23.74 -28.52 9.16
N PHE A 765 -23.44 -29.40 10.12
CA PHE A 765 -22.08 -29.76 10.53
C PHE A 765 -21.63 -31.10 9.92
N GLY A 766 -20.32 -31.25 9.73
CA GLY A 766 -19.65 -32.46 9.23
C GLY A 766 -19.37 -32.46 7.73
N GLY A 767 -19.67 -31.35 7.04
CA GLY A 767 -19.42 -31.16 5.61
C GLY A 767 -20.02 -32.25 4.69
N PRO A 768 -19.56 -32.35 3.43
CA PRO A 768 -20.00 -33.41 2.52
C PRO A 768 -19.53 -34.80 2.96
N GLY A 769 -18.53 -34.87 3.85
CA GLY A 769 -18.00 -36.11 4.41
C GLY A 769 -18.86 -36.73 5.51
N ARG A 770 -19.79 -35.98 6.10
CA ARG A 770 -20.62 -36.39 7.26
C ARG A 770 -19.75 -36.87 8.44
N ASP A 771 -18.68 -36.15 8.70
CA ASP A 771 -17.70 -36.41 9.77
C ASP A 771 -17.31 -35.06 10.39
N VAL A 772 -17.50 -34.92 11.70
CA VAL A 772 -17.26 -33.66 12.44
C VAL A 772 -15.84 -33.54 12.98
N SER A 773 -14.94 -34.47 12.67
CA SER A 773 -13.55 -34.45 13.15
C SER A 773 -12.77 -33.21 12.75
N GLY A 774 -13.21 -32.48 11.72
CA GLY A 774 -12.63 -31.20 11.29
C GLY A 774 -13.04 -29.99 12.12
N LEU A 775 -13.97 -30.12 13.08
CA LEU A 775 -14.37 -29.02 13.96
C LEU A 775 -13.39 -28.90 15.13
N LEU A 776 -12.44 -27.98 15.04
CA LEU A 776 -11.39 -27.79 16.05
C LEU A 776 -11.61 -26.55 16.92
N GLY A 777 -12.29 -25.52 16.41
CA GLY A 777 -12.70 -24.30 17.13
C GLY A 777 -14.18 -24.29 17.48
N GLU A 778 -14.54 -23.58 18.56
CA GLU A 778 -15.89 -23.51 19.10
C GLU A 778 -16.85 -22.74 18.18
N VAL A 779 -18.10 -23.21 18.08
CA VAL A 779 -19.11 -22.62 17.19
C VAL A 779 -20.36 -22.22 17.98
N PHE A 780 -20.62 -20.93 18.05
CA PHE A 780 -21.83 -20.34 18.63
C PHE A 780 -22.88 -20.16 17.53
N VAL A 781 -24.03 -20.80 17.72
CA VAL A 781 -25.13 -20.85 16.76
C VAL A 781 -26.33 -20.10 17.31
N HIS A 782 -26.81 -19.11 16.55
CA HIS A 782 -27.98 -18.30 16.89
C HIS A 782 -29.02 -18.38 15.76
N GLY A 783 -30.05 -19.21 15.91
CA GLY A 783 -31.16 -19.29 14.93
C GLY A 783 -31.99 -18.01 14.86
N GLN A 784 -32.20 -17.34 16.00
CA GLN A 784 -32.92 -16.08 16.15
C GLN A 784 -34.43 -16.21 15.88
N GLY A 785 -34.95 -15.62 14.81
CA GLY A 785 -36.38 -15.64 14.50
C GLY A 785 -36.66 -16.67 13.42
N GLY A 786 -37.75 -17.44 13.53
CA GLY A 786 -38.12 -18.41 12.51
C GLY A 786 -38.30 -19.81 13.07
N SER A 787 -38.00 -20.82 12.27
CA SER A 787 -37.97 -22.23 12.68
C SER A 787 -36.67 -22.83 12.20
N ASP A 788 -35.70 -22.86 13.11
CA ASP A 788 -34.30 -23.10 12.80
C ASP A 788 -33.88 -24.52 13.15
N ARG A 789 -32.97 -25.06 12.36
CA ARG A 789 -32.51 -26.44 12.45
C ARG A 789 -31.00 -26.55 12.61
N LEU A 790 -30.55 -27.22 13.65
CA LEU A 790 -29.17 -27.69 13.78
C LEU A 790 -29.10 -29.16 13.36
N GLN A 791 -28.34 -29.46 12.32
CA GLN A 791 -28.07 -30.81 11.83
C GLN A 791 -26.58 -31.15 12.00
N TYR A 792 -26.29 -32.10 12.90
CA TYR A 792 -24.94 -32.57 13.20
C TYR A 792 -24.73 -33.97 12.61
N ASN A 793 -23.85 -34.09 11.61
CA ASN A 793 -23.63 -35.35 10.89
C ASN A 793 -22.24 -35.90 11.19
N ASP A 794 -22.18 -36.98 11.98
CA ASP A 794 -20.95 -37.74 12.23
C ASP A 794 -21.08 -39.21 11.81
N ASP A 795 -22.11 -39.54 11.03
CA ASP A 795 -22.50 -40.90 10.62
C ASP A 795 -21.62 -41.54 9.55
N ASN A 796 -20.49 -40.93 9.23
CA ASN A 796 -19.41 -41.56 8.47
C ASN A 796 -18.14 -41.81 9.32
N TYR A 797 -18.16 -41.43 10.61
CA TYR A 797 -17.09 -41.77 11.54
C TYR A 797 -17.23 -43.23 12.02
N ALA A 798 -16.13 -43.99 12.02
CA ALA A 798 -16.18 -45.43 12.23
C ALA A 798 -15.97 -45.90 13.69
N VAL A 799 -15.65 -44.97 14.59
CA VAL A 799 -15.24 -45.30 15.97
C VAL A 799 -16.33 -44.89 16.94
N GLY A 800 -16.73 -45.84 17.79
CA GLY A 800 -17.69 -45.59 18.86
C GLY A 800 -17.22 -44.46 19.77
N SER A 801 -18.10 -43.51 19.99
CA SER A 801 -17.81 -42.19 20.53
C SER A 801 -18.80 -41.79 21.62
N THR A 802 -18.44 -40.78 22.40
CA THR A 802 -19.34 -40.18 23.38
C THR A 802 -19.89 -38.87 22.86
N TYR A 803 -21.21 -38.70 22.86
CA TYR A 803 -21.89 -37.47 22.46
C TYR A 803 -22.59 -36.83 23.65
N VAL A 804 -22.66 -35.51 23.65
CA VAL A 804 -23.39 -34.70 24.61
C VAL A 804 -24.42 -33.87 23.87
N VAL A 805 -25.65 -33.88 24.36
CA VAL A 805 -26.76 -33.02 23.93
C VAL A 805 -27.25 -32.28 25.18
N SER A 806 -27.04 -30.97 25.19
CA SER A 806 -27.52 -30.06 26.21
C SER A 806 -27.71 -28.66 25.62
N THR A 807 -28.39 -27.79 26.35
CA THR A 807 -28.66 -26.39 25.98
C THR A 807 -27.42 -25.49 26.01
N ASN A 808 -26.28 -25.98 26.51
CA ASN A 808 -25.02 -25.23 26.64
C ASN A 808 -23.77 -26.02 26.25
N SER A 809 -23.96 -27.21 25.67
CA SER A 809 -22.88 -28.03 25.12
C SER A 809 -23.48 -29.11 24.22
N PHE A 810 -23.13 -29.08 22.94
CA PHE A 810 -23.63 -30.01 21.95
C PHE A 810 -22.49 -30.51 21.05
N GLY A 811 -22.27 -31.82 21.01
CA GLY A 811 -21.28 -32.42 20.10
C GLY A 811 -20.63 -33.71 20.60
N ARG A 812 -19.64 -34.19 19.83
CA ARG A 812 -18.82 -35.36 20.16
C ARG A 812 -17.67 -34.98 21.10
N SER A 813 -17.45 -35.78 22.15
CA SER A 813 -16.31 -35.63 23.05
C SER A 813 -14.98 -35.69 22.29
N GLY A 814 -14.10 -34.70 22.52
CA GLY A 814 -12.82 -34.56 21.83
C GLY A 814 -12.87 -33.80 20.51
N VAL A 815 -14.05 -33.33 20.10
CA VAL A 815 -14.27 -32.35 19.03
C VAL A 815 -14.71 -31.03 19.67
N ALA A 816 -14.49 -29.91 18.99
CA ALA A 816 -14.95 -28.62 19.48
C ALA A 816 -16.47 -28.60 19.68
N ASN A 817 -16.89 -27.81 20.66
CA ASN A 817 -18.26 -27.68 21.08
C ASN A 817 -19.07 -26.85 20.08
N VAL A 818 -20.36 -27.16 19.94
CA VAL A 818 -21.35 -26.32 19.27
C VAL A 818 -22.33 -25.83 20.33
N ASP A 819 -22.52 -24.52 20.41
CA ASP A 819 -23.40 -23.87 21.38
C ASP A 819 -24.64 -23.30 20.69
N PRO A 820 -25.73 -24.09 20.59
CA PRO A 820 -26.97 -23.64 19.99
C PRO A 820 -27.76 -22.75 20.94
N THR A 821 -28.32 -21.67 20.41
CA THR A 821 -29.35 -20.87 21.05
C THR A 821 -30.42 -20.51 20.03
N SER A 822 -31.68 -20.39 20.47
CA SER A 822 -32.82 -20.09 19.58
C SER A 822 -32.88 -21.02 18.35
N VAL A 823 -32.80 -22.34 18.58
CA VAL A 823 -32.96 -23.37 17.54
C VAL A 823 -34.17 -24.23 17.92
N GLU A 824 -35.07 -24.50 16.97
CA GLU A 824 -36.32 -25.25 17.18
C GLU A 824 -36.24 -26.72 16.75
N GLU A 825 -35.23 -27.12 15.99
CA GLU A 825 -35.00 -28.52 15.61
C GLU A 825 -33.52 -28.90 15.75
N ILE A 826 -33.23 -29.96 16.49
CA ILE A 826 -31.88 -30.51 16.62
C ILE A 826 -31.89 -31.94 16.10
N VAL A 827 -30.99 -32.25 15.16
CA VAL A 827 -30.80 -33.60 14.62
C VAL A 827 -29.34 -34.00 14.78
N LEU A 828 -29.11 -35.00 15.64
CA LEU A 828 -27.81 -35.63 15.85
C LEU A 828 -27.76 -36.97 15.12
N ASN A 829 -26.85 -37.12 14.16
CA ASN A 829 -26.48 -38.41 13.58
C ASN A 829 -25.10 -38.79 14.12
N THR A 830 -25.03 -39.82 14.95
CA THR A 830 -23.80 -40.27 15.61
C THR A 830 -22.97 -41.16 14.69
N SER A 831 -21.86 -41.69 15.20
CA SER A 831 -20.92 -42.50 14.43
C SER A 831 -21.54 -43.85 14.02
N THR A 832 -20.77 -44.66 13.30
CA THR A 832 -21.16 -46.05 12.95
C THR A 832 -20.61 -47.08 13.93
N GLY A 833 -19.97 -46.64 15.02
CA GLY A 833 -19.49 -47.49 16.10
C GLY A 833 -20.46 -47.51 17.29
N ALA A 834 -20.16 -48.30 18.31
CA ALA A 834 -20.97 -48.34 19.53
C ALA A 834 -20.82 -47.04 20.34
N ASP A 835 -21.87 -46.22 20.35
CA ASP A 835 -21.87 -44.87 20.88
C ASP A 835 -22.49 -44.78 22.28
N LEU A 836 -22.01 -43.80 23.07
CA LEU A 836 -22.65 -43.37 24.31
C LEU A 836 -23.18 -41.95 24.12
N ILE A 837 -24.50 -41.79 24.10
CA ILE A 837 -25.15 -40.50 23.88
C ILE A 837 -25.77 -40.02 25.19
N ASN A 838 -25.32 -38.88 25.71
CA ASN A 838 -25.90 -38.25 26.90
C ASN A 838 -26.77 -37.07 26.49
N VAL A 839 -28.09 -37.22 26.61
CA VAL A 839 -29.08 -36.15 26.43
C VAL A 839 -29.47 -35.64 27.82
N SER A 840 -28.79 -34.58 28.25
CA SER A 840 -28.92 -34.08 29.64
C SER A 840 -30.12 -33.16 29.78
N ASP A 841 -30.29 -32.24 28.84
CA ASP A 841 -31.38 -31.27 28.81
C ASP A 841 -31.70 -30.79 27.38
N THR A 842 -32.91 -30.27 27.18
CA THR A 842 -33.42 -29.80 25.88
C THR A 842 -34.19 -28.48 26.00
N PHE A 843 -34.15 -27.65 24.95
CA PHE A 843 -34.94 -26.41 24.90
C PHE A 843 -36.45 -26.72 24.84
N SER A 844 -37.27 -25.97 25.57
CA SER A 844 -38.72 -26.22 25.72
C SER A 844 -39.54 -26.23 24.43
N SER A 845 -39.04 -25.59 23.36
CA SER A 845 -39.68 -25.53 22.04
C SER A 845 -38.95 -26.36 20.98
N ALA A 846 -37.78 -26.93 21.30
CA ALA A 846 -36.99 -27.66 20.34
C ALA A 846 -37.38 -29.14 20.29
N VAL A 847 -37.49 -29.68 19.08
CA VAL A 847 -37.58 -31.13 18.86
C VAL A 847 -36.18 -31.67 18.65
N THR A 848 -35.76 -32.62 19.49
CA THR A 848 -34.43 -33.24 19.43
C THR A 848 -34.55 -34.67 18.90
N THR A 849 -33.92 -34.96 17.77
CA THR A 849 -33.81 -36.31 17.22
C THR A 849 -32.36 -36.80 17.32
N VAL A 850 -32.16 -37.96 17.92
CA VAL A 850 -30.86 -38.63 18.03
C VAL A 850 -30.91 -39.95 17.27
N ASN A 851 -30.01 -40.13 16.31
CA ASN A 851 -29.87 -41.35 15.52
C ASN A 851 -28.55 -42.03 15.87
N GLY A 852 -28.61 -43.22 16.49
CA GLY A 852 -27.44 -44.06 16.85
C GLY A 852 -26.77 -44.68 15.63
N GLY A 853 -27.56 -45.11 14.65
CA GLY A 853 -27.05 -45.52 13.35
C GLY A 853 -26.67 -47.00 13.30
N LEU A 854 -25.37 -47.30 13.22
CA LEU A 854 -24.85 -48.67 13.29
C LEU A 854 -24.08 -48.80 14.61
N GLY A 855 -24.10 -49.97 15.24
CA GLY A 855 -23.37 -50.17 16.48
C GLY A 855 -24.30 -50.63 17.59
N ASN A 856 -23.76 -50.83 18.78
CA ASN A 856 -24.59 -51.12 19.95
C ASN A 856 -24.60 -49.87 20.81
N ASP A 857 -25.62 -49.06 20.67
CA ASP A 857 -25.62 -47.69 21.19
C ASP A 857 -26.34 -47.61 22.54
N THR A 858 -25.86 -46.71 23.40
CA THR A 858 -26.46 -46.43 24.71
C THR A 858 -26.90 -44.97 24.77
N PHE A 859 -28.20 -44.74 24.88
CA PHE A 859 -28.81 -43.42 25.01
C PHE A 859 -29.15 -43.15 26.47
N ARG A 860 -28.44 -42.24 27.13
CA ARG A 860 -28.74 -41.76 28.48
C ARG A 860 -29.51 -40.46 28.40
N VAL A 861 -30.78 -40.49 28.78
CA VAL A 861 -31.69 -39.33 28.68
C VAL A 861 -32.01 -38.81 30.08
N ALA A 862 -32.18 -37.48 30.20
CA ALA A 862 -32.45 -36.71 31.41
C ALA A 862 -31.30 -36.64 32.43
N THR A 863 -30.49 -37.71 32.57
CA THR A 863 -29.27 -37.72 33.42
C THR A 863 -29.50 -37.27 34.88
N GLY A 864 -30.70 -37.54 35.40
CA GLY A 864 -31.09 -37.31 36.79
C GLY A 864 -32.31 -36.41 36.95
N LEU A 865 -32.69 -35.60 35.95
CA LEU A 865 -33.82 -34.66 36.05
C LEU A 865 -34.67 -34.64 34.77
N TRP A 866 -35.74 -35.43 34.71
CA TRP A 866 -36.62 -35.45 33.53
C TRP A 866 -37.47 -34.17 33.44
N ASP A 867 -38.16 -33.79 34.52
CA ASP A 867 -39.15 -32.71 34.52
C ASP A 867 -38.60 -31.32 34.16
N THR A 868 -37.33 -31.08 34.48
CA THR A 868 -36.67 -29.79 34.27
C THR A 868 -35.54 -29.86 33.24
N GLY A 869 -34.97 -31.04 33.00
CA GLY A 869 -33.98 -31.25 31.95
C GLY A 869 -34.62 -31.40 30.58
N ILE A 870 -35.60 -32.29 30.43
CA ILE A 870 -36.20 -32.62 29.12
C ILE A 870 -37.50 -31.85 28.92
N GLN A 871 -37.37 -30.59 28.48
CA GLN A 871 -38.49 -29.68 28.25
C GLN A 871 -38.99 -29.69 26.80
N GLY A 872 -38.13 -30.06 25.84
CA GLY A 872 -38.45 -30.32 24.44
C GLY A 872 -38.50 -31.82 24.14
N ALA A 873 -39.35 -32.23 23.20
CA ALA A 873 -39.54 -33.64 22.87
C ALA A 873 -38.24 -34.27 22.32
N VAL A 874 -37.92 -35.47 22.81
CA VAL A 874 -36.74 -36.25 22.39
C VAL A 874 -37.21 -37.48 21.64
N THR A 875 -36.68 -37.70 20.43
CA THR A 875 -36.83 -38.95 19.69
C THR A 875 -35.47 -39.65 19.59
N VAL A 876 -35.39 -40.89 20.06
CA VAL A 876 -34.21 -41.74 19.96
C VAL A 876 -34.45 -42.83 18.92
N ASN A 877 -33.55 -42.96 17.95
CA ASN A 877 -33.55 -44.04 16.97
C ASN A 877 -32.27 -44.86 17.16
N GLY A 878 -32.38 -46.09 17.68
CA GLY A 878 -31.23 -46.97 17.89
C GLY A 878 -30.54 -47.30 16.57
N GLY A 879 -31.21 -48.07 15.72
CA GLY A 879 -30.79 -48.32 14.35
C GLY A 879 -30.50 -49.78 14.15
N ASN A 880 -29.31 -50.11 13.63
CA ASN A 880 -28.86 -51.49 13.52
C ASN A 880 -27.86 -51.83 14.62
N GLY A 881 -28.25 -52.78 15.47
CA GLY A 881 -27.38 -53.40 16.46
C GLY A 881 -28.18 -53.81 17.68
N PHE A 882 -27.56 -53.79 18.85
CA PHE A 882 -28.26 -53.94 20.12
C PHE A 882 -28.19 -52.63 20.88
N ASP A 883 -29.31 -51.92 20.91
CA ASP A 883 -29.38 -50.56 21.42
C ASP A 883 -30.13 -50.49 22.75
N GLU A 884 -29.65 -49.65 23.65
CA GLU A 884 -30.19 -49.45 24.99
C GLU A 884 -30.57 -47.98 25.21
N ILE A 885 -31.82 -47.71 25.61
CA ILE A 885 -32.22 -46.42 26.18
C ILE A 885 -32.27 -46.52 27.70
N GLN A 886 -31.61 -45.59 28.37
CA GLN A 886 -31.59 -45.42 29.80
C GLN A 886 -32.17 -44.04 30.15
N ILE A 887 -33.32 -43.99 30.81
CA ILE A 887 -33.94 -42.77 31.30
C ILE A 887 -33.66 -42.65 32.80
N ASP A 888 -32.92 -41.60 33.17
CA ASP A 888 -32.50 -41.33 34.54
C ASP A 888 -33.24 -40.13 35.10
N ASP A 889 -34.09 -40.38 36.09
CA ASP A 889 -34.84 -39.36 36.81
C ASP A 889 -34.49 -39.37 38.32
N SER A 890 -33.36 -39.99 38.69
CA SER A 890 -33.00 -40.32 40.07
C SER A 890 -32.85 -39.12 41.02
N ASN A 891 -32.57 -37.93 40.49
CA ASN A 891 -32.35 -36.70 41.27
C ASN A 891 -33.59 -35.79 41.33
N ASP A 892 -34.70 -36.17 40.70
CA ASP A 892 -35.90 -35.33 40.66
C ASP A 892 -36.63 -35.31 42.02
N PRO A 893 -37.09 -34.13 42.50
CA PRO A 893 -37.76 -34.05 43.79
C PRO A 893 -39.27 -34.25 43.66
N GLY A 894 -39.81 -35.25 44.34
CA GLY A 894 -41.26 -35.45 44.48
C GLY A 894 -41.71 -36.81 43.99
N ALA A 895 -42.95 -37.16 44.28
CA ALA A 895 -43.52 -38.43 43.82
C ALA A 895 -43.94 -38.32 42.36
N ASP A 896 -43.42 -39.24 41.53
CA ASP A 896 -43.60 -39.19 40.08
C ASP A 896 -44.44 -40.34 39.53
N GLY A 897 -45.02 -40.10 38.36
CA GLY A 897 -45.81 -41.07 37.62
C GLY A 897 -45.23 -41.29 36.23
N TYR A 898 -44.71 -42.48 35.98
CA TYR A 898 -44.12 -42.88 34.70
C TYR A 898 -45.08 -43.78 33.92
N ALA A 899 -45.16 -43.60 32.61
CA ALA A 899 -45.87 -44.48 31.71
C ALA A 899 -44.99 -44.85 30.52
N VAL A 900 -44.69 -46.15 30.38
CA VAL A 900 -43.83 -46.71 29.33
C VAL A 900 -44.68 -47.54 28.37
N THR A 901 -44.53 -47.30 27.08
CA THR A 901 -45.23 -48.03 26.01
C THR A 901 -44.24 -48.69 25.05
N ALA A 902 -44.70 -49.23 23.91
CA ALA A 902 -43.81 -49.85 22.93
C ALA A 902 -42.85 -48.86 22.24
N THR A 903 -43.19 -47.56 22.19
CA THR A 903 -42.45 -46.56 21.41
C THR A 903 -42.28 -45.22 22.13
N GLN A 904 -42.79 -45.08 23.35
CA GLN A 904 -42.79 -43.80 24.07
C GLN A 904 -42.80 -44.02 25.57
N ALA A 905 -42.01 -43.22 26.28
CA ALA A 905 -42.10 -43.04 27.73
C ALA A 905 -42.56 -41.61 28.05
N THR A 906 -43.45 -41.48 29.02
CA THR A 906 -44.00 -40.21 29.48
C THR A 906 -43.98 -40.12 31.00
N LYS A 907 -43.97 -38.88 31.50
CA LYS A 907 -44.05 -38.56 32.93
C LYS A 907 -45.29 -37.71 33.19
N ASN A 908 -45.93 -37.88 34.34
CA ASN A 908 -47.18 -37.21 34.72
C ASN A 908 -46.96 -35.76 35.22
N SER A 909 -46.03 -35.04 34.62
CA SER A 909 -45.73 -33.64 34.90
C SER A 909 -46.16 -32.75 33.75
N ALA A 910 -46.56 -31.51 34.05
CA ALA A 910 -46.93 -30.54 33.02
C ALA A 910 -45.71 -29.96 32.28
N PHE A 911 -44.50 -30.19 32.80
CA PHE A 911 -43.25 -29.61 32.31
C PHE A 911 -42.33 -30.62 31.61
N ALA A 912 -42.58 -31.93 31.78
CA ALA A 912 -41.84 -32.99 31.12
C ALA A 912 -42.34 -33.23 29.69
N ALA A 913 -41.42 -33.18 28.73
CA ALA A 913 -41.71 -33.61 27.36
C ALA A 913 -41.64 -35.14 27.22
N PRO A 914 -42.38 -35.73 26.25
CA PRO A 914 -42.29 -37.15 25.97
C PRO A 914 -40.92 -37.54 25.41
N ILE A 915 -40.51 -38.78 25.72
CA ILE A 915 -39.34 -39.43 25.13
C ILE A 915 -39.84 -40.54 24.22
N ASP A 916 -39.75 -40.31 22.91
CA ASP A 916 -40.05 -41.29 21.88
C ASP A 916 -38.81 -42.12 21.55
N TYR A 917 -39.01 -43.40 21.26
CA TYR A 917 -37.93 -44.30 20.86
C TYR A 917 -38.37 -45.29 19.78
N ASN A 918 -37.46 -45.54 18.84
CA ASN A 918 -37.62 -46.51 17.76
C ASN A 918 -36.38 -47.40 17.69
N THR A 919 -36.57 -48.66 17.27
CA THR A 919 -35.47 -49.62 17.04
C THR A 919 -34.50 -49.72 18.22
N VAL A 920 -35.02 -49.80 19.45
CA VAL A 920 -34.25 -50.02 20.68
C VAL A 920 -34.62 -51.40 21.25
N GLU A 921 -33.61 -52.17 21.67
CA GLU A 921 -33.76 -53.55 22.16
C GLU A 921 -33.74 -53.66 23.69
N GLN A 922 -33.34 -52.60 24.41
CA GLN A 922 -33.35 -52.56 25.86
C GLN A 922 -33.79 -51.20 26.40
N PHE A 923 -34.66 -51.22 27.40
CA PHE A 923 -35.16 -50.03 28.07
C PHE A 923 -34.82 -50.09 29.56
N VAL A 924 -34.26 -49.02 30.10
CA VAL A 924 -33.98 -48.84 31.51
C VAL A 924 -34.66 -47.57 32.00
N LEU A 925 -35.41 -47.66 33.10
CA LEU A 925 -35.94 -46.51 33.83
C LEU A 925 -35.44 -46.54 35.27
N GLU A 926 -34.90 -45.41 35.71
CA GLU A 926 -34.55 -45.17 37.10
C GLU A 926 -35.40 -44.02 37.66
N GLY A 927 -36.26 -44.35 38.63
CA GLY A 927 -37.07 -43.38 39.35
C GLY A 927 -36.29 -42.69 40.48
N ASN A 928 -36.87 -41.61 41.02
CA ASN A 928 -36.29 -40.91 42.18
C ASN A 928 -36.62 -41.62 43.51
N ASN A 929 -36.07 -41.10 44.63
CA ASN A 929 -36.21 -41.68 45.98
C ASN A 929 -37.56 -41.41 46.70
N SER A 930 -38.61 -41.04 45.97
CA SER A 930 -39.97 -40.79 46.47
C SER A 930 -40.91 -41.94 46.12
N ALA A 931 -42.15 -41.92 46.65
CA ALA A 931 -43.14 -42.95 46.32
C ALA A 931 -43.72 -42.75 44.91
N ASN A 932 -43.17 -43.45 43.92
CA ASN A 932 -43.50 -43.29 42.51
C ASN A 932 -44.59 -44.26 42.03
N THR A 933 -45.18 -43.98 40.87
CA THR A 933 -46.08 -44.89 40.16
C THR A 933 -45.52 -45.18 38.77
N ILE A 934 -45.10 -46.41 38.51
CA ILE A 934 -44.50 -46.83 37.24
C ILE A 934 -45.49 -47.75 36.51
N ASN A 935 -46.01 -47.32 35.36
CA ASN A 935 -46.94 -48.11 34.55
C ASN A 935 -46.27 -48.57 33.26
N ILE A 936 -46.22 -49.88 33.04
CA ILE A 936 -45.76 -50.51 31.80
C ILE A 936 -47.00 -50.90 30.99
N ASN A 937 -47.27 -50.10 29.95
CA ASN A 937 -48.48 -50.10 29.13
C ASN A 937 -48.15 -50.39 27.65
N GLY A 938 -47.77 -51.63 27.32
CA GLY A 938 -47.64 -52.06 25.93
C GLY A 938 -46.46 -52.99 25.64
N THR A 939 -46.41 -53.49 24.40
CA THR A 939 -45.48 -54.52 23.94
C THR A 939 -44.14 -53.93 23.48
N PHE A 940 -43.27 -53.57 24.41
CA PHE A 940 -41.86 -53.36 24.07
C PHE A 940 -41.24 -54.73 23.73
N LEU A 941 -40.54 -54.87 22.60
CA LEU A 941 -40.06 -56.20 22.16
C LEU A 941 -38.81 -56.66 22.92
N GLY A 942 -38.11 -55.71 23.56
CA GLY A 942 -36.87 -55.91 24.29
C GLY A 942 -37.02 -56.18 25.78
N THR A 943 -35.89 -56.16 26.50
CA THR A 943 -35.88 -56.26 27.97
C THR A 943 -36.14 -54.89 28.59
N ILE A 944 -37.06 -54.82 29.55
CA ILE A 944 -37.31 -53.61 30.36
C ILE A 944 -36.68 -53.82 31.74
N LEU A 945 -35.93 -52.84 32.24
CA LEU A 945 -35.36 -52.82 33.59
C LEU A 945 -35.90 -51.61 34.34
N ILE A 946 -36.49 -51.85 35.50
CA ILE A 946 -37.10 -50.81 36.34
C ILE A 946 -36.39 -50.78 37.68
N TYR A 947 -35.93 -49.59 38.07
CA TYR A 947 -35.38 -49.31 39.40
C TYR A 947 -36.28 -48.28 40.10
N GLY A 948 -36.99 -48.71 41.15
CA GLY A 948 -37.85 -47.84 41.98
C GLY A 948 -37.07 -46.89 42.90
N ASN A 949 -35.91 -47.37 43.39
CA ASN A 949 -35.06 -46.72 44.40
C ASN A 949 -35.74 -46.65 45.79
N ASP A 950 -35.45 -45.66 46.63
CA ASP A 950 -36.15 -45.52 47.92
C ASP A 950 -37.61 -45.09 47.68
N GLY A 951 -38.54 -45.50 48.54
CA GLY A 951 -39.92 -45.05 48.48
C GLY A 951 -40.87 -46.24 48.55
N ASN A 952 -42.17 -45.99 48.72
CA ASN A 952 -43.16 -47.06 48.55
C ASN A 952 -43.72 -46.94 47.14
N ASP A 953 -43.03 -47.53 46.18
CA ASP A 953 -43.37 -47.43 44.76
C ASP A 953 -44.57 -48.31 44.40
N THR A 954 -45.25 -47.94 43.32
CA THR A 954 -46.31 -48.73 42.71
C THR A 954 -45.94 -49.06 41.28
N ILE A 955 -45.56 -50.31 41.02
CA ILE A 955 -45.10 -50.81 39.72
C ILE A 955 -46.19 -51.69 39.11
N ASN A 956 -46.84 -51.19 38.05
CA ASN A 956 -47.93 -51.85 37.36
C ASN A 956 -47.48 -52.33 35.98
N LEU A 957 -47.43 -53.64 35.79
CA LEU A 957 -47.20 -54.29 34.49
C LEU A 957 -48.56 -54.67 33.93
N VAL A 958 -49.08 -53.88 33.00
CA VAL A 958 -50.42 -54.09 32.43
C VAL A 958 -50.35 -55.10 31.29
N ASP A 959 -49.54 -54.85 30.26
CA ASP A 959 -49.36 -55.73 29.10
C ASP A 959 -47.90 -55.66 28.59
N HIS A 960 -47.35 -56.75 28.06
CA HIS A 960 -45.99 -56.82 27.48
C HIS A 960 -45.87 -57.93 26.42
N ALA A 961 -44.88 -57.84 25.53
CA ALA A 961 -44.70 -58.81 24.45
C ALA A 961 -44.44 -60.23 25.00
N ALA A 962 -45.10 -61.24 24.42
CA ALA A 962 -44.90 -62.63 24.83
C ALA A 962 -43.43 -63.06 24.65
N GLY A 963 -42.76 -63.40 25.75
CA GLY A 963 -41.34 -63.78 25.78
C GLY A 963 -40.39 -62.64 26.13
N ALA A 964 -40.88 -61.40 26.23
CA ALA A 964 -40.10 -60.27 26.73
C ALA A 964 -40.21 -60.18 28.27
N ASN A 965 -39.13 -59.77 28.93
CA ASN A 965 -39.02 -59.75 30.38
C ASN A 965 -39.01 -58.31 30.90
N VAL A 966 -39.80 -58.03 31.93
CA VAL A 966 -39.67 -56.82 32.74
C VAL A 966 -38.97 -57.19 34.03
N ILE A 967 -37.71 -56.78 34.19
CA ILE A 967 -36.92 -57.00 35.39
C ILE A 967 -37.17 -55.84 36.34
N ILE A 968 -37.66 -56.15 37.53
CA ILE A 968 -38.06 -55.18 38.55
C ILE A 968 -37.07 -55.26 39.70
N ASP A 969 -36.59 -54.10 40.11
CA ASP A 969 -35.95 -53.85 41.40
C ASP A 969 -36.71 -52.71 42.08
N GLY A 970 -37.58 -53.04 43.03
CA GLY A 970 -38.32 -52.03 43.80
C GLY A 970 -37.40 -51.10 44.60
N GLY A 971 -36.23 -51.58 45.01
CA GLY A 971 -35.32 -50.83 45.89
C GLY A 971 -35.68 -51.02 47.37
N PRO A 972 -35.23 -50.11 48.26
CA PRO A 972 -35.52 -50.18 49.69
C PRO A 972 -36.92 -49.65 50.04
N GLN A 973 -37.46 -50.15 51.17
CA GLN A 973 -38.87 -50.00 51.59
C GLN A 973 -39.77 -50.96 50.82
N ARG A 974 -41.09 -50.89 51.05
CA ARG A 974 -42.00 -51.95 50.62
C ARG A 974 -42.92 -51.48 49.51
N ASP A 975 -42.73 -52.05 48.34
CA ASP A 975 -43.40 -51.63 47.10
C ASP A 975 -44.66 -52.43 46.78
N ASN A 976 -45.51 -51.86 45.92
CA ASN A 976 -46.66 -52.53 45.36
C ASN A 976 -46.35 -52.94 43.92
N VAL A 977 -46.27 -54.23 43.65
CA VAL A 977 -46.08 -54.76 42.29
C VAL A 977 -47.36 -55.45 41.81
N SER A 978 -47.88 -55.03 40.66
CA SER A 978 -49.02 -55.66 40.01
C SER A 978 -48.64 -56.17 38.62
N VAL A 979 -48.85 -57.46 38.35
CA VAL A 979 -48.56 -58.12 37.07
C VAL A 979 -49.86 -58.56 36.40
N ASN A 980 -50.11 -58.07 35.19
CA ASN A 980 -51.34 -58.30 34.42
C ASN A 980 -52.61 -57.96 35.22
N ALA A 981 -52.64 -56.76 35.83
CA ALA A 981 -53.72 -56.37 36.74
C ALA A 981 -55.08 -56.20 36.05
N ASP A 982 -55.08 -55.92 34.75
CA ASP A 982 -56.29 -55.80 33.92
C ASP A 982 -56.86 -57.17 33.52
N ASN A 983 -56.10 -58.26 33.72
CA ASN A 983 -56.45 -59.65 33.40
C ASN A 983 -56.65 -59.88 31.90
N VAL A 984 -55.92 -59.13 31.05
CA VAL A 984 -55.97 -59.24 29.60
C VAL A 984 -54.58 -59.64 29.08
N GLY A 985 -54.52 -60.60 28.15
CA GLY A 985 -53.25 -61.01 27.54
C GLY A 985 -52.31 -61.71 28.53
N VAL A 986 -51.01 -61.46 28.39
CA VAL A 986 -49.95 -62.03 29.24
C VAL A 986 -48.98 -60.93 29.67
N ALA A 987 -48.48 -61.00 30.89
CA ALA A 987 -47.40 -60.13 31.35
C ALA A 987 -46.45 -60.92 32.26
N THR A 988 -45.14 -60.71 32.13
CA THR A 988 -44.14 -61.39 32.97
C THR A 988 -43.26 -60.37 33.68
N GLY A 989 -43.35 -60.34 35.01
CA GLY A 989 -42.44 -59.59 35.89
C GLY A 989 -41.38 -60.53 36.47
N GLN A 990 -40.12 -60.13 36.41
CA GLN A 990 -38.99 -60.88 36.95
C GLN A 990 -38.30 -60.09 38.07
N PHE A 991 -37.93 -60.78 39.14
CA PHE A 991 -37.17 -60.20 40.23
C PHE A 991 -35.75 -60.76 40.20
N SER A 992 -34.77 -59.88 40.00
CA SER A 992 -33.36 -60.27 39.87
C SER A 992 -32.54 -60.12 41.15
N VAL A 993 -33.15 -59.54 42.17
CA VAL A 993 -32.61 -59.38 43.53
C VAL A 993 -33.71 -59.77 44.53
N ASP A 994 -33.35 -59.89 45.81
CA ASP A 994 -34.34 -60.08 46.86
C ASP A 994 -35.32 -58.89 46.88
N GLN A 995 -36.60 -59.15 47.17
CA GLN A 995 -37.63 -58.12 47.19
C GLN A 995 -38.41 -58.18 48.50
N ASP A 996 -38.68 -57.02 49.08
CA ASP A 996 -39.67 -56.84 50.13
C ASP A 996 -40.85 -56.02 49.64
N LEU A 997 -41.98 -56.66 49.36
CA LEU A 997 -43.16 -55.99 48.81
C LEU A 997 -44.19 -55.70 49.90
N ASN A 998 -44.88 -54.57 49.79
CA ASN A 998 -46.12 -54.29 50.52
C ASN A 998 -47.29 -55.04 49.88
N GLN A 999 -47.33 -55.10 48.55
CA GLN A 999 -48.36 -55.86 47.84
C GLN A 999 -47.79 -56.53 46.59
N LEU A 1000 -48.18 -57.79 46.36
CA LEU A 1000 -48.00 -58.47 45.08
C LEU A 1000 -49.36 -58.88 44.51
N ALA A 1001 -49.76 -58.30 43.38
CA ALA A 1001 -50.94 -58.73 42.64
C ALA A 1001 -50.51 -59.41 41.33
N ILE A 1002 -51.03 -60.59 41.04
CA ILE A 1002 -50.80 -61.29 39.77
C ILE A 1002 -52.16 -61.61 39.18
N GLY A 1003 -52.60 -60.92 38.14
CA GLY A 1003 -53.86 -61.21 37.46
C GLY A 1003 -53.79 -62.42 36.53
N SER A 1004 -54.93 -62.79 35.96
CA SER A 1004 -55.05 -63.92 35.04
C SER A 1004 -54.18 -63.71 33.79
N GLY A 1005 -53.30 -64.69 33.48
CA GLY A 1005 -52.33 -64.59 32.39
C GLY A 1005 -51.01 -63.92 32.79
N GLY A 1006 -50.93 -63.34 33.99
CA GLY A 1006 -49.70 -62.79 34.56
C GLY A 1006 -48.78 -63.86 35.12
N THR A 1007 -47.46 -63.65 35.03
CA THR A 1007 -46.43 -64.44 35.68
C THR A 1007 -45.47 -63.53 36.45
N ALA A 1008 -45.35 -63.72 37.77
CA ALA A 1008 -44.27 -63.13 38.55
C ALA A 1008 -43.22 -64.22 38.81
N ARG A 1009 -41.94 -63.93 38.55
CA ARG A 1009 -40.88 -64.94 38.59
C ARG A 1009 -39.65 -64.43 39.33
N LEU A 1010 -39.10 -65.25 40.24
CA LEU A 1010 -37.76 -65.03 40.76
C LEU A 1010 -36.71 -65.50 39.75
N ASN A 1011 -35.64 -64.74 39.54
CA ASN A 1011 -34.47 -65.27 38.82
C ASN A 1011 -33.75 -66.33 39.66
N THR A 1012 -33.04 -67.23 38.98
CA THR A 1012 -32.23 -68.25 39.65
C THR A 1012 -31.13 -67.61 40.48
N GLY A 1013 -30.87 -68.14 41.67
CA GLY A 1013 -29.87 -67.59 42.60
C GLY A 1013 -30.25 -67.76 44.07
N GLY A 1014 -31.37 -68.42 44.37
CA GLY A 1014 -31.86 -68.57 45.74
C GLY A 1014 -32.42 -67.28 46.33
N LEU A 1015 -33.07 -66.45 45.49
CA LEU A 1015 -33.65 -65.17 45.87
C LEU A 1015 -34.85 -65.34 46.81
N LEU A 1016 -35.17 -64.28 47.56
CA LEU A 1016 -36.29 -64.21 48.48
C LEU A 1016 -37.28 -63.13 48.07
N LEU A 1017 -38.56 -63.49 48.09
CA LEU A 1017 -39.69 -62.56 47.93
C LEU A 1017 -40.50 -62.50 49.23
N ASP A 1018 -40.43 -61.37 49.94
CA ASP A 1018 -41.09 -61.13 51.23
C ASP A 1018 -42.26 -60.15 51.07
N VAL A 1019 -43.50 -60.63 51.17
CA VAL A 1019 -44.70 -59.83 50.82
C VAL A 1019 -45.62 -59.65 52.03
N GLN A 1020 -46.14 -58.43 52.25
CA GLN A 1020 -47.16 -58.18 53.30
C GLN A 1020 -48.54 -58.74 52.94
N GLY A 1021 -48.93 -58.67 51.68
CA GLY A 1021 -50.12 -59.35 51.16
C GLY A 1021 -50.06 -59.61 49.66
N ALA A 1022 -50.42 -60.83 49.26
CA ALA A 1022 -50.49 -61.22 47.85
C ALA A 1022 -51.90 -61.60 47.39
N VAL A 1023 -52.22 -61.26 46.14
CA VAL A 1023 -53.42 -61.71 45.43
C VAL A 1023 -52.98 -62.31 44.10
N SER A 1024 -53.00 -63.63 43.98
CA SER A 1024 -52.57 -64.33 42.77
C SER A 1024 -53.72 -65.08 42.08
N GLN A 1025 -54.06 -64.62 40.88
CA GLN A 1025 -54.90 -65.29 39.89
C GLN A 1025 -54.06 -65.87 38.73
N GLY A 1026 -52.80 -65.43 38.61
CA GLY A 1026 -51.81 -65.91 37.63
C GLY A 1026 -50.80 -66.91 38.23
N THR A 1027 -49.58 -66.88 37.70
CA THR A 1027 -48.50 -67.79 38.10
C THR A 1027 -47.44 -67.06 38.93
N LEU A 1028 -47.06 -67.61 40.07
CA LEU A 1028 -45.85 -67.23 40.81
C LEU A 1028 -44.81 -68.34 40.64
N ASP A 1029 -43.71 -68.06 39.92
CA ASP A 1029 -42.60 -68.99 39.71
C ASP A 1029 -41.43 -68.64 40.63
N LEU A 1030 -41.22 -69.46 41.67
CA LEU A 1030 -40.18 -69.23 42.67
C LEU A 1030 -38.80 -69.74 42.26
N THR A 1031 -38.66 -70.38 41.08
CA THR A 1031 -37.40 -70.99 40.61
C THR A 1031 -36.69 -71.78 41.71
N ASP A 1032 -35.47 -71.40 42.12
CA ASP A 1032 -34.70 -72.02 43.20
C ASP A 1032 -34.74 -71.21 44.53
N GLY A 1033 -35.63 -70.23 44.61
CA GLY A 1033 -35.75 -69.26 45.69
C GLY A 1033 -36.75 -69.61 46.80
N GLY A 1034 -37.18 -68.59 47.53
CA GLY A 1034 -38.14 -68.69 48.62
C GLY A 1034 -39.08 -67.50 48.70
N TYR A 1035 -40.12 -67.67 49.50
CA TYR A 1035 -41.23 -66.73 49.60
C TYR A 1035 -41.74 -66.66 51.04
N ILE A 1036 -41.93 -65.44 51.54
CA ILE A 1036 -42.54 -65.16 52.85
C ILE A 1036 -43.83 -64.38 52.60
N ASP A 1037 -44.95 -64.84 53.17
CA ASP A 1037 -46.18 -64.04 53.25
C ASP A 1037 -46.48 -63.67 54.71
N ARG A 1038 -46.49 -62.36 54.99
CA ARG A 1038 -46.72 -61.80 56.33
C ARG A 1038 -48.20 -61.77 56.73
N GLY A 1039 -49.13 -61.99 55.80
CA GLY A 1039 -50.56 -62.24 56.07
C GLY A 1039 -50.81 -63.57 56.84
N GLY A 1040 -49.80 -64.44 56.83
CA GLY A 1040 -49.65 -65.58 57.73
C GLY A 1040 -50.57 -66.78 57.48
N THR A 1041 -50.73 -67.69 58.44
CA THR A 1041 -51.46 -68.97 58.22
C THR A 1041 -52.95 -68.84 57.87
N SER A 1042 -53.54 -67.65 57.93
CA SER A 1042 -54.94 -67.38 57.59
C SER A 1042 -55.28 -67.61 56.10
N ILE A 1043 -54.26 -67.54 55.24
CA ILE A 1043 -54.31 -67.70 53.78
C ILE A 1043 -53.75 -69.05 53.31
N GLN A 1044 -53.35 -69.93 54.23
CA GLN A 1044 -52.67 -71.20 53.94
C GLN A 1044 -53.46 -72.09 52.94
N ASN A 1045 -54.79 -72.16 53.04
CA ASN A 1045 -55.60 -72.97 52.12
C ASN A 1045 -55.56 -72.47 50.67
N ALA A 1046 -55.46 -71.16 50.46
CA ALA A 1046 -55.32 -70.59 49.12
C ALA A 1046 -53.95 -70.92 48.52
N TYR A 1047 -52.88 -70.83 49.32
CA TYR A 1047 -51.52 -71.19 48.92
C TYR A 1047 -51.38 -72.68 48.61
N VAL A 1048 -51.94 -73.56 49.43
CA VAL A 1048 -51.92 -75.00 49.16
C VAL A 1048 -52.62 -75.31 47.84
N THR A 1049 -53.77 -74.67 47.57
CA THR A 1049 -54.47 -74.85 46.29
C THR A 1049 -53.58 -74.46 45.10
N GLN A 1050 -52.87 -73.33 45.19
CA GLN A 1050 -51.97 -72.86 44.14
C GLN A 1050 -50.70 -73.72 44.02
N LEU A 1051 -50.14 -74.20 45.13
CA LEU A 1051 -48.99 -75.13 45.16
C LEU A 1051 -49.37 -76.49 44.57
N THR A 1052 -50.54 -77.04 44.91
CA THR A 1052 -51.06 -78.28 44.30
C THR A 1052 -51.26 -78.10 42.80
N SER A 1053 -51.81 -76.95 42.38
CA SER A 1053 -51.95 -76.62 40.95
C SER A 1053 -50.59 -76.63 40.28
N GLY A 1054 -49.62 -75.87 40.82
CA GLY A 1054 -48.26 -75.78 40.30
C GLY A 1054 -47.51 -77.11 40.25
N TYR A 1055 -47.63 -77.94 41.28
CA TYR A 1055 -47.01 -79.27 41.40
C TYR A 1055 -47.35 -80.18 40.22
N ASN A 1056 -48.61 -80.19 39.76
CA ASN A 1056 -49.10 -80.97 38.61
C ASN A 1056 -48.56 -82.42 38.57
N GLY A 1057 -48.69 -83.14 39.70
CA GLY A 1057 -48.22 -84.53 39.80
C GLY A 1057 -46.70 -84.70 39.76
N GLY A 1058 -45.94 -83.67 40.10
CA GLY A 1058 -44.47 -83.66 40.13
C GLY A 1058 -43.81 -83.03 38.90
N ALA A 1059 -44.60 -82.58 37.91
CA ALA A 1059 -44.08 -81.92 36.71
C ALA A 1059 -43.76 -80.43 36.89
N TRP A 1060 -44.26 -79.80 37.96
CA TRP A 1060 -44.00 -78.39 38.32
C TRP A 1060 -44.32 -77.36 37.21
N ASN A 1061 -45.27 -77.70 36.32
CA ASN A 1061 -45.69 -76.91 35.17
C ASN A 1061 -47.21 -76.67 35.13
N GLY A 1062 -47.84 -76.63 36.31
CA GLY A 1062 -49.28 -76.44 36.48
C GLY A 1062 -49.83 -75.14 35.91
N ALA A 1063 -51.11 -75.16 35.53
CA ALA A 1063 -51.81 -73.98 35.03
C ALA A 1063 -52.21 -73.02 36.16
N ALA A 1064 -52.24 -71.72 35.88
CA ALA A 1064 -52.66 -70.68 36.81
C ALA A 1064 -54.13 -70.88 37.31
N PRO A 1065 -54.48 -70.45 38.54
CA PRO A 1065 -53.59 -69.85 39.53
C PRO A 1065 -52.63 -70.89 40.13
N ALA A 1066 -51.33 -70.63 40.09
CA ALA A 1066 -50.30 -71.60 40.45
C ALA A 1066 -49.10 -70.94 41.16
N ILE A 1067 -48.56 -71.62 42.15
CA ILE A 1067 -47.22 -71.37 42.69
C ILE A 1067 -46.36 -72.57 42.29
N LEU A 1068 -45.32 -72.35 41.50
CA LEU A 1068 -44.48 -73.41 40.96
C LEU A 1068 -43.00 -73.07 41.04
N SER A 1069 -42.16 -74.06 40.71
CA SER A 1069 -40.72 -73.89 40.56
C SER A 1069 -40.31 -74.41 39.18
N SER A 1070 -39.92 -73.51 38.28
CA SER A 1070 -39.38 -73.95 36.99
C SER A 1070 -38.02 -74.63 37.11
N THR A 1071 -37.29 -74.43 38.22
CA THR A 1071 -36.10 -75.21 38.57
C THR A 1071 -36.47 -76.67 38.84
N ALA A 1072 -37.49 -76.93 39.66
CA ALA A 1072 -37.97 -78.28 39.95
C ALA A 1072 -38.56 -78.95 38.70
N ALA A 1073 -39.26 -78.20 37.83
CA ALA A 1073 -39.79 -78.71 36.56
C ALA A 1073 -38.71 -79.25 35.61
N GLY A 1074 -37.50 -78.67 35.68
CA GLY A 1074 -36.32 -79.12 34.91
C GLY A 1074 -35.36 -80.02 35.68
N SER A 1075 -35.64 -80.31 36.96
CA SER A 1075 -34.71 -81.02 37.84
C SER A 1075 -34.78 -82.54 37.66
N ALA A 1076 -33.62 -83.19 37.79
CA ALA A 1076 -33.53 -84.65 37.92
C ALA A 1076 -33.60 -85.11 39.39
N LEU A 1077 -33.57 -84.17 40.35
CA LEU A 1077 -33.74 -84.46 41.77
C LEU A 1077 -35.22 -84.65 42.09
N SER A 1078 -35.54 -85.36 43.18
CA SER A 1078 -36.90 -85.37 43.71
C SER A 1078 -37.09 -84.14 44.59
N ASP A 1079 -37.20 -82.96 43.98
CA ASP A 1079 -37.31 -81.67 44.66
C ASP A 1079 -38.66 -80.98 44.40
N GLY A 1080 -38.85 -79.85 45.09
CA GLY A 1080 -40.12 -79.13 45.07
C GLY A 1080 -40.17 -77.91 45.97
N LEU A 1081 -41.37 -77.36 46.16
CA LEU A 1081 -41.62 -76.16 46.99
C LEU A 1081 -42.23 -76.50 48.36
N GLY A 1082 -41.38 -76.76 49.36
CA GLY A 1082 -41.87 -77.01 50.72
C GLY A 1082 -42.49 -75.79 51.38
N TYR A 1083 -43.52 -76.00 52.22
CA TYR A 1083 -44.20 -74.91 52.93
C TYR A 1083 -44.44 -75.19 54.42
N ALA A 1084 -44.32 -74.16 55.26
CA ALA A 1084 -44.62 -74.26 56.69
C ALA A 1084 -44.93 -72.88 57.29
N GLY A 1085 -45.69 -72.83 58.38
CA GLY A 1085 -45.71 -71.64 59.23
C GLY A 1085 -44.41 -71.53 60.02
N ALA A 1086 -43.84 -70.33 60.17
CA ALA A 1086 -42.56 -70.13 60.88
C ALA A 1086 -42.60 -70.68 62.33
N GLY A 1087 -43.71 -70.49 63.04
CA GLY A 1087 -43.93 -71.04 64.37
C GLY A 1087 -44.11 -72.56 64.40
N GLN A 1088 -44.50 -73.20 63.29
CA GLN A 1088 -44.63 -74.66 63.19
C GLN A 1088 -43.27 -75.36 63.17
N ILE A 1089 -42.29 -74.75 62.47
CA ILE A 1089 -40.91 -75.25 62.38
C ILE A 1089 -39.97 -74.61 63.41
N GLY A 1090 -40.45 -73.64 64.20
CA GLY A 1090 -39.72 -73.04 65.32
C GLY A 1090 -38.59 -72.10 64.90
N VAL A 1091 -38.67 -71.49 63.72
CA VAL A 1091 -37.65 -70.56 63.22
C VAL A 1091 -38.05 -69.10 63.50
N VAL A 1092 -37.05 -68.27 63.81
CA VAL A 1092 -37.20 -66.80 63.94
C VAL A 1092 -36.54 -66.04 62.80
N THR A 1093 -35.82 -66.76 61.93
CA THR A 1093 -35.20 -66.26 60.70
C THR A 1093 -35.41 -67.26 59.58
N PHE A 1094 -35.75 -66.79 58.39
CA PHE A 1094 -35.90 -67.59 57.18
C PHE A 1094 -35.16 -66.90 56.03
N MET A 1095 -34.26 -67.63 55.35
CA MET A 1095 -33.41 -67.10 54.27
C MET A 1095 -32.72 -65.76 54.60
N GLY A 1096 -32.32 -65.56 55.86
CA GLY A 1096 -31.64 -64.34 56.31
C GLY A 1096 -32.56 -63.21 56.80
N VAL A 1097 -33.87 -63.33 56.63
CA VAL A 1097 -34.87 -62.33 57.05
C VAL A 1097 -35.59 -62.77 58.34
N SER A 1098 -35.88 -61.82 59.23
CA SER A 1098 -36.63 -62.07 60.47
C SER A 1098 -38.09 -62.43 60.16
N VAL A 1099 -38.61 -63.49 60.78
CA VAL A 1099 -39.98 -63.96 60.60
C VAL A 1099 -40.73 -64.04 61.93
N ALA A 1100 -42.01 -63.68 61.90
CA ALA A 1100 -42.93 -63.84 63.02
C ALA A 1100 -43.56 -65.24 62.99
N ALA A 1101 -43.99 -65.76 64.14
CA ALA A 1101 -44.51 -67.12 64.26
C ALA A 1101 -45.72 -67.42 63.34
N ASN A 1102 -46.47 -66.39 62.94
CA ASN A 1102 -47.62 -66.49 62.05
C ASN A 1102 -47.25 -66.45 60.55
N ASP A 1103 -46.04 -66.05 60.17
CA ASP A 1103 -45.63 -65.93 58.76
C ASP A 1103 -45.67 -67.30 58.05
N LEU A 1104 -46.14 -67.30 56.80
CA LEU A 1104 -46.11 -68.48 55.94
C LEU A 1104 -44.81 -68.46 55.13
N LEU A 1105 -44.10 -69.58 55.14
CA LEU A 1105 -42.82 -69.76 54.47
C LEU A 1105 -42.98 -70.79 53.36
N VAL A 1106 -42.47 -70.49 52.17
CA VAL A 1106 -42.35 -71.42 51.05
C VAL A 1106 -40.89 -71.40 50.57
N ARG A 1107 -40.32 -72.57 50.29
CA ARG A 1107 -38.93 -72.68 49.84
C ARG A 1107 -38.77 -73.78 48.81
N TYR A 1108 -37.94 -73.55 47.80
CA TYR A 1108 -37.36 -74.65 47.04
C TYR A 1108 -36.48 -75.54 47.94
N THR A 1109 -36.83 -76.82 48.03
CA THR A 1109 -36.15 -77.82 48.83
C THR A 1109 -36.31 -79.25 48.26
N LEU A 1110 -35.69 -80.25 48.88
CA LEU A 1110 -35.87 -81.66 48.56
C LEU A 1110 -37.21 -82.17 49.11
N ASN A 1111 -37.92 -83.00 48.35
CA ASN A 1111 -39.09 -83.70 48.88
C ASN A 1111 -38.63 -84.57 50.07
N GLY A 1112 -39.23 -84.38 51.24
CA GLY A 1112 -38.72 -85.00 52.46
C GLY A 1112 -38.20 -84.02 53.50
N ASP A 1113 -37.84 -82.79 53.14
CA ASP A 1113 -37.33 -81.79 54.08
C ASP A 1113 -38.50 -81.09 54.79
N THR A 1114 -38.90 -81.60 55.95
CA THR A 1114 -40.08 -81.11 56.67
C THR A 1114 -39.86 -79.75 57.31
N ASN A 1115 -38.64 -79.44 57.75
CA ASN A 1115 -38.33 -78.23 58.52
C ASN A 1115 -37.72 -77.09 57.67
N LEU A 1116 -37.61 -77.27 56.35
CA LEU A 1116 -37.11 -76.32 55.36
C LEU A 1116 -35.63 -75.94 55.56
N ASP A 1117 -34.84 -76.83 56.18
CA ASP A 1117 -33.41 -76.63 56.45
C ASP A 1117 -32.49 -77.03 55.29
N ARG A 1118 -33.09 -77.50 54.18
CA ARG A 1118 -32.47 -78.01 52.94
C ARG A 1118 -31.82 -79.39 53.07
N ALA A 1119 -32.03 -80.09 54.19
CA ALA A 1119 -31.57 -81.46 54.37
C ALA A 1119 -32.75 -82.40 54.64
N VAL A 1120 -32.65 -83.64 54.20
CA VAL A 1120 -33.61 -84.70 54.56
C VAL A 1120 -32.92 -85.66 55.51
N ASN A 1121 -33.30 -85.64 56.78
CA ASN A 1121 -32.64 -86.39 57.83
C ASN A 1121 -33.64 -87.14 58.75
N ILE A 1122 -33.13 -87.71 59.85
CA ILE A 1122 -33.95 -88.51 60.77
C ILE A 1122 -35.04 -87.68 61.47
N GLY A 1123 -34.82 -86.37 61.65
CA GLY A 1123 -35.81 -85.43 62.17
C GLY A 1123 -37.02 -85.33 61.24
N ASP A 1124 -36.79 -85.29 59.94
CA ASP A 1124 -37.86 -85.23 58.95
C ASP A 1124 -38.67 -86.51 58.86
N PHE A 1125 -37.98 -87.64 58.89
CA PHE A 1125 -38.64 -88.94 58.98
C PHE A 1125 -39.49 -89.04 60.26
N ALA A 1126 -39.02 -88.50 61.39
CA ALA A 1126 -39.79 -88.50 62.64
C ALA A 1126 -41.07 -87.65 62.52
N ASN A 1127 -41.01 -86.50 61.84
CA ASN A 1127 -42.16 -85.65 61.57
C ASN A 1127 -43.19 -86.35 60.66
N LEU A 1128 -42.75 -86.99 59.58
CA LEU A 1128 -43.63 -87.81 58.72
C LEU A 1128 -44.25 -88.98 59.50
N ALA A 1129 -43.43 -89.75 60.22
CA ALA A 1129 -43.87 -90.94 60.94
C ALA A 1129 -44.89 -90.62 62.05
N ALA A 1130 -44.76 -89.46 62.70
CA ALA A 1130 -45.69 -88.99 63.73
C ALA A 1130 -47.09 -88.65 63.18
N ASN A 1131 -47.20 -88.42 61.86
CA ASN A 1131 -48.44 -87.99 61.21
C ASN A 1131 -48.93 -88.98 60.13
N PHE A 1132 -48.37 -90.20 60.08
CA PHE A 1132 -48.72 -91.20 59.08
C PHE A 1132 -50.22 -91.59 59.10
N ASN A 1133 -50.85 -91.64 57.93
CA ASN A 1133 -52.29 -91.81 57.70
C ASN A 1133 -53.18 -90.72 58.34
N THR A 1134 -52.67 -89.51 58.51
CA THR A 1134 -53.46 -88.36 58.99
C THR A 1134 -53.50 -87.25 57.93
N ALA A 1135 -54.51 -86.38 58.03
CA ALA A 1135 -54.53 -85.15 57.24
C ALA A 1135 -53.38 -84.24 57.70
N ALA A 1136 -52.57 -83.80 56.74
CA ALA A 1136 -51.27 -83.21 57.02
C ALA A 1136 -50.93 -82.07 56.05
N ASN A 1137 -49.81 -81.41 56.32
CA ASN A 1137 -49.17 -80.44 55.46
C ASN A 1137 -47.70 -80.87 55.25
N TRP A 1138 -46.94 -80.09 54.50
CA TRP A 1138 -45.54 -80.42 54.20
C TRP A 1138 -44.67 -80.67 55.45
N PHE A 1139 -44.76 -79.82 56.48
CA PHE A 1139 -44.06 -80.05 57.76
C PHE A 1139 -44.42 -81.38 58.43
N ARG A 1140 -45.64 -81.87 58.23
CA ARG A 1140 -46.11 -83.16 58.76
C ARG A 1140 -45.86 -84.33 57.80
N GLY A 1141 -45.19 -84.10 56.68
CA GLY A 1141 -44.78 -85.14 55.74
C GLY A 1141 -45.73 -85.38 54.57
N ASP A 1142 -46.53 -84.40 54.15
CA ASP A 1142 -47.25 -84.43 52.86
C ASP A 1142 -46.42 -83.68 51.79
N PHE A 1143 -45.71 -84.44 50.94
CA PHE A 1143 -44.79 -83.90 49.94
C PHE A 1143 -45.38 -83.87 48.52
N ASN A 1144 -46.54 -84.49 48.32
CA ASN A 1144 -47.25 -84.54 47.03
C ASN A 1144 -48.52 -83.67 46.99
N TYR A 1145 -48.82 -82.96 48.08
CA TYR A 1145 -49.95 -82.03 48.25
C TYR A 1145 -51.33 -82.69 48.11
N ASP A 1146 -51.45 -83.98 48.44
CA ASP A 1146 -52.73 -84.71 48.42
C ASP A 1146 -53.53 -84.60 49.73
N ALA A 1147 -53.02 -83.77 50.67
CA ALA A 1147 -53.56 -83.52 52.00
C ALA A 1147 -53.46 -84.70 52.98
N SER A 1148 -52.73 -85.78 52.64
CA SER A 1148 -52.64 -86.99 53.46
C SER A 1148 -51.22 -87.56 53.52
N THR A 1149 -50.58 -87.59 54.69
CA THR A 1149 -49.27 -88.23 54.84
C THR A 1149 -49.37 -89.76 54.75
N ASN A 1150 -48.86 -90.36 53.68
CA ASN A 1150 -48.99 -91.78 53.40
C ASN A 1150 -47.72 -92.41 52.78
N ILE A 1151 -47.85 -93.61 52.18
CA ILE A 1151 -46.71 -94.33 51.59
C ILE A 1151 -46.11 -93.62 50.36
N ALA A 1152 -46.91 -92.81 49.65
CA ALA A 1152 -46.44 -91.98 48.54
C ALA A 1152 -45.45 -90.93 49.04
N ASP A 1153 -45.75 -90.25 50.14
CA ASP A 1153 -44.86 -89.27 50.76
C ASP A 1153 -43.60 -89.90 51.35
N PHE A 1154 -43.75 -91.06 51.99
CA PHE A 1154 -42.58 -91.80 52.47
C PHE A 1154 -41.65 -92.17 51.31
N SER A 1155 -42.20 -92.49 50.13
CA SER A 1155 -41.39 -92.80 48.93
C SER A 1155 -40.62 -91.57 48.44
N LEU A 1156 -41.23 -90.38 48.48
CA LEU A 1156 -40.58 -89.12 48.14
C LEU A 1156 -39.48 -88.75 49.14
N LEU A 1157 -39.72 -88.89 50.45
CA LEU A 1157 -38.70 -88.66 51.49
C LEU A 1157 -37.55 -89.66 51.37
N ALA A 1158 -37.86 -90.95 51.20
CA ALA A 1158 -36.86 -92.00 51.12
C ALA A 1158 -35.92 -91.82 49.92
N ALA A 1159 -36.41 -91.25 48.81
CA ALA A 1159 -35.61 -90.94 47.63
C ALA A 1159 -34.50 -89.90 47.93
N ASN A 1160 -34.71 -89.04 48.94
CA ASN A 1160 -33.78 -87.99 49.33
C ASN A 1160 -33.13 -88.20 50.71
N PHE A 1161 -33.34 -89.33 51.39
CA PHE A 1161 -32.85 -89.50 52.75
C PHE A 1161 -31.33 -89.36 52.84
N ASN A 1162 -30.86 -88.56 53.81
CA ASN A 1162 -29.46 -88.17 54.00
C ASN A 1162 -28.85 -87.37 52.84
N GLN A 1163 -29.68 -86.76 51.99
CA GLN A 1163 -29.27 -85.77 51.00
C GLN A 1163 -29.43 -84.35 51.56
N VAL A 1164 -28.62 -83.44 51.02
CA VAL A 1164 -28.68 -81.99 51.28
C VAL A 1164 -28.75 -81.31 49.93
N LEU A 1165 -29.67 -80.35 49.76
CA LEU A 1165 -29.78 -79.58 48.53
C LEU A 1165 -28.58 -78.62 48.43
N THR A 1166 -27.56 -78.99 47.66
CA THR A 1166 -26.37 -78.17 47.44
C THR A 1166 -26.66 -77.02 46.48
N GLY A 1167 -26.38 -75.80 46.91
CA GLY A 1167 -26.56 -74.55 46.16
C GLY A 1167 -26.23 -73.39 47.08
N THR A 1168 -25.78 -72.26 46.56
CA THR A 1168 -25.27 -71.12 47.32
C THR A 1168 -26.25 -70.76 48.47
N PRO A 1169 -25.81 -70.69 49.73
CA PRO A 1169 -26.61 -70.08 50.79
C PRO A 1169 -26.90 -68.63 50.40
N ALA A 1170 -28.14 -68.18 50.56
CA ALA A 1170 -28.48 -66.76 50.46
C ALA A 1170 -27.49 -65.96 51.32
N THR A 1171 -26.73 -65.05 50.70
CA THR A 1171 -25.88 -64.11 51.42
C THR A 1171 -26.77 -63.25 52.31
N SER A 1172 -26.37 -63.01 53.56
CA SER A 1172 -27.12 -62.15 54.48
C SER A 1172 -27.53 -60.82 53.82
N PRO A 1173 -28.76 -60.33 54.03
CA PRO A 1173 -29.16 -58.98 53.64
C PRO A 1173 -28.50 -57.98 54.59
N THR A 1174 -27.21 -57.74 54.42
CA THR A 1174 -26.52 -56.58 55.01
C THR A 1174 -26.22 -55.62 53.89
N GLY A 1175 -27.20 -54.76 53.60
CA GLY A 1175 -27.19 -53.82 52.49
C GLY A 1175 -27.53 -54.51 51.18
N SER A 1176 -28.62 -54.09 50.54
CA SER A 1176 -28.92 -54.39 49.15
C SER A 1176 -27.67 -54.10 48.30
N SER A 1177 -26.92 -55.15 47.96
CA SER A 1177 -26.03 -55.04 46.83
C SER A 1177 -26.91 -55.24 45.61
N ALA A 1178 -27.74 -54.21 45.35
CA ALA A 1178 -28.59 -54.10 44.19
C ALA A 1178 -27.75 -54.41 42.94
N ARG A 1179 -28.39 -54.97 41.91
CA ARG A 1179 -27.82 -54.92 40.57
C ARG A 1179 -27.62 -53.43 40.31
N LYS A 1180 -26.36 -52.99 40.36
CA LYS A 1180 -26.02 -51.57 40.42
C LYS A 1180 -26.77 -50.87 39.29
N SER A 1181 -27.56 -49.86 39.63
CA SER A 1181 -28.09 -48.93 38.65
C SER A 1181 -26.95 -48.57 37.69
N PRO A 1182 -27.19 -48.55 36.37
CA PRO A 1182 -26.17 -48.14 35.41
C PRO A 1182 -25.69 -46.70 35.65
N PHE A 1183 -26.40 -45.93 36.47
CA PHE A 1183 -26.13 -44.55 36.85
C PHE A 1183 -25.47 -44.39 38.23
N SER A 1184 -25.33 -45.47 39.01
CA SER A 1184 -24.71 -45.42 40.35
C SER A 1184 -23.22 -45.03 40.29
N HIS A 1185 -22.97 -43.73 40.45
CA HIS A 1185 -21.65 -43.12 40.56
C HIS A 1185 -20.92 -43.53 41.85
N ARG A 1186 -20.41 -44.76 41.93
CA ARG A 1186 -19.18 -45.05 42.70
C ARG A 1186 -17.99 -45.07 41.75
N ARG A 1187 -17.58 -43.85 41.39
CA ARG A 1187 -16.37 -43.53 40.64
C ARG A 1187 -15.14 -44.08 41.38
N LEU A 1188 -14.35 -44.90 40.69
CA LEU A 1188 -12.95 -45.17 40.99
C LEU A 1188 -12.18 -43.83 40.97
N ILE A 1189 -12.04 -43.17 42.13
CA ILE A 1189 -11.17 -41.98 42.30
C ILE A 1189 -10.02 -42.34 43.25
N GLU A 1190 -9.21 -43.35 42.89
CA GLU A 1190 -7.91 -43.55 43.58
C GLU A 1190 -6.73 -43.76 42.63
N GLU A 1191 -6.88 -43.61 41.30
CA GLU A 1191 -5.73 -43.84 40.40
C GLU A 1191 -5.67 -42.88 39.19
N VAL A 1192 -5.75 -41.57 39.42
CA VAL A 1192 -5.10 -40.57 38.53
C VAL A 1192 -4.69 -39.36 39.38
N GLN A 1193 -3.47 -39.37 39.93
CA GLN A 1193 -2.83 -38.11 40.31
C GLN A 1193 -2.31 -37.47 39.03
N TRP A 1194 -3.02 -36.45 38.56
CA TRP A 1194 -2.51 -35.50 37.57
C TRP A 1194 -1.29 -34.78 38.15
N LEU A 1195 -0.16 -34.98 37.47
CA LEU A 1195 1.01 -34.14 37.57
C LEU A 1195 0.70 -32.87 36.79
N ASP A 1196 0.31 -31.80 37.48
CA ASP A 1196 0.51 -30.44 36.97
C ASP A 1196 0.78 -29.47 38.12
N ARG A 1197 1.99 -28.90 38.10
CA ARG A 1197 2.35 -27.67 38.81
C ARG A 1197 2.93 -26.72 37.76
N PRO A 1198 2.33 -25.54 37.52
CA PRO A 1198 3.03 -24.47 36.84
C PRO A 1198 4.00 -23.83 37.85
N GLY A 1199 5.29 -24.05 37.64
CA GLY A 1199 6.36 -23.37 38.34
C GLY A 1199 6.75 -22.09 37.61
N THR A 1200 6.48 -20.96 38.24
CA THR A 1200 7.02 -19.64 37.91
C THR A 1200 8.51 -19.55 38.26
N GLY A 1201 9.31 -18.95 37.37
CA GLY A 1201 10.60 -18.31 37.69
C GLY A 1201 11.81 -18.75 36.87
N GLY A 1202 12.28 -17.87 35.97
CA GLY A 1202 13.59 -17.96 35.31
C GLY A 1202 13.56 -17.73 33.82
#